data_AF-A0A6I2VCG0-F1
#
_entry.id   AF-A0A6I2VCG0-F1
#
_cell.length_a   1.000
_cell.length_b   1.000
_cell.length_c   1.000
_cell.angle_alpha   90.00
_cell.angle_beta   90.00
_cell.angle_gamma   90.00
#
_symmetry.space_group_name_H-M   'P 1'
#
loop_
_entity.id
_entity.type
_entity.pdbx_description
1 polymer ?
#
loop_
_entity_poly.entity_id
_entity_poly.type
_entity_poly.pdbx_seq_one_letter_code
_entity_poly.pdbx_strand_id
1 'polypeptide(L)'
;MTASNSSLRTALSTRVVVADGAMGTMLQAADPSLDDFEGYEGCNEILNVTRPDIVASVHDAYFEVGVDCVETNTFGANFANLAEYDIEDRIFELARAGARIARTSADAWSTPDRPRWVLGSVGPGTKLPSLGHAPFAMLRDAYEIQVAGMIEGGVDAILVETAQDLLQAKAALLGARRALNAAGADLPVIAQVTVETTGTMLLGTEIGAALTALEPLGIDMIGLNCATGPSEMSEHLRTLSRTALIGISAMPNAGLPVLTSDGAYYPLGADELADAHEAFVRDYGLGLVGGCCGTTPAHLKAVVDRVRGREISPRAPQSDASAASLYQSVPFRQDTTYLSIGERTNANGSRAFRDAMLEQRWDDCVEIARAQIRDGAHLLDVCIDYVGRDGVNDMKEIAGRFATASTLPLVLDSTEPAVLQAGLEMLGGRAVINSVNYEDGDGPSSRFARIMALVQEHGAAVVALTIDEEGQARTAEWKVRVADRLIKDLTANYGMKVEDILVDTLTFPIATGQEETRRDGIETIEAIRQLKALHPTVQTTLGLSNISFGLNPAARQVLNSVFLHECVQAGLDSAIVHASKILPMSRIADDQREVALDLVYDRRRLNSEGFVEYDPLQAYLQLFEGVEASSSATRAEELAALPLFERLERRIIDGERQGLEADLDEALGEKPALAIVNDTLLSGMKVVGDLFGSGQMQLPFVLQSAEVMKTAVAYLEPHMERTDEAGKGTMVLATVKGDVHDIGKNLVDIILSNNGYTVVNIGIKQPISAIIEAAESNSADAIGMSGLLVKSTVIMKENLEELNTRGIAERYPVLLGGAALTRAFVEQDLADMYDGDVRYARDAFEGLRLMDTVMAIKRGEPGAVLPERRARRVKSVASTLTITEPADMPARSDVTADVPVPVAPFLGERVVRGISLAEYTPYLDERALFLGQWGLKPTRGDGASYEELVEEEGRPRLRMWLDRIHTEGLIEPAVVYGYFPCHSEGDDLVIEWHDGPDAGKERARFPFPRQRRDRHLCLADFFRAKDSGASDVVAFTIVTMGQAASEATAKLFAADAYRDYLELHGLSVQLTEALAEYWHARVREELGLGIEDNPDMETLIAKQGYRGSRYSFGYPACPDLEQQVMLCELLHPERIGVELSEEFQLHPEQSTSAIIVHHPEAKYFNAG
;
A
#
# COMPACT_ATOMS: atom_id res chain seq x y z
N MET A 1 24.00 -45.22 -3.53
CA MET A 1 23.83 -43.95 -4.25
C MET A 1 23.55 -44.30 -5.69
N THR A 2 22.27 -44.37 -6.04
CA THR A 2 21.74 -44.96 -7.28
C THR A 2 20.47 -44.21 -7.63
N ALA A 3 20.45 -43.53 -8.79
CA ALA A 3 19.36 -42.69 -9.30
C ALA A 3 18.81 -41.65 -8.30
N SER A 4 19.07 -40.37 -8.55
CA SER A 4 18.47 -39.29 -7.77
C SER A 4 16.98 -39.15 -8.10
N ASN A 5 16.11 -39.57 -7.17
CA ASN A 5 14.77 -38.98 -7.11
C ASN A 5 14.92 -37.47 -6.96
N SER A 6 14.24 -36.68 -7.78
CA SER A 6 14.04 -35.26 -7.49
C SER A 6 13.25 -35.16 -6.18
N SER A 7 13.75 -34.39 -5.21
CA SER A 7 12.95 -34.01 -4.03
C SER A 7 11.69 -33.28 -4.47
N LEU A 8 10.64 -33.26 -3.64
CA LEU A 8 9.45 -32.46 -3.90
C LEU A 8 9.85 -30.99 -4.20
N ARG A 9 10.60 -30.38 -3.28
CA ARG A 9 11.33 -29.09 -3.41
C ARG A 9 11.84 -28.83 -4.84
N THR A 10 12.58 -29.79 -5.42
CA THR A 10 13.19 -29.70 -6.75
C THR A 10 12.27 -30.11 -7.90
N ALA A 11 11.25 -30.92 -7.67
CA ALA A 11 10.26 -31.23 -8.70
C ALA A 11 9.30 -30.08 -8.91
N LEU A 12 8.85 -29.47 -7.81
CA LEU A 12 8.02 -28.29 -7.79
C LEU A 12 8.65 -27.25 -8.67
N SER A 13 9.92 -26.91 -8.39
CA SER A 13 10.70 -26.12 -9.32
C SER A 13 10.82 -26.76 -10.71
N THR A 14 11.53 -27.86 -10.89
CA THR A 14 12.01 -28.25 -12.23
C THR A 14 10.93 -28.78 -13.19
N ARG A 15 9.67 -28.93 -12.77
CA ARG A 15 8.56 -29.32 -13.66
C ARG A 15 7.21 -28.82 -13.15
N VAL A 16 6.23 -28.70 -14.05
CA VAL A 16 4.84 -28.61 -13.60
C VAL A 16 4.48 -29.93 -12.93
N VAL A 17 4.44 -29.95 -11.59
CA VAL A 17 3.82 -31.01 -10.80
C VAL A 17 2.31 -31.01 -11.09
N VAL A 18 1.64 -32.17 -11.18
CA VAL A 18 0.18 -32.30 -11.46
C VAL A 18 -0.57 -33.25 -10.48
N ALA A 19 -1.56 -32.83 -9.65
CA ALA A 19 -2.21 -33.48 -8.45
C ALA A 19 -3.75 -33.75 -8.59
N ASP A 20 -4.61 -33.83 -7.55
CA ASP A 20 -5.99 -34.38 -7.58
C ASP A 20 -7.17 -33.96 -6.59
N GLY A 21 -8.01 -32.96 -6.92
CA GLY A 21 -9.29 -32.43 -6.35
C GLY A 21 -9.50 -32.14 -4.84
N ALA A 22 -10.75 -31.90 -4.40
CA ALA A 22 -11.10 -31.57 -3.00
C ALA A 22 -11.28 -32.80 -2.09
N MET A 23 -10.86 -32.68 -0.83
CA MET A 23 -11.11 -33.70 0.20
C MET A 23 -12.57 -33.69 0.67
N GLY A 24 -13.04 -32.57 1.25
CA GLY A 24 -14.31 -32.52 2.00
C GLY A 24 -15.56 -32.93 1.19
N THR A 25 -15.69 -32.47 -0.06
CA THR A 25 -16.83 -32.83 -0.92
C THR A 25 -16.78 -34.29 -1.39
N MET A 26 -15.59 -34.89 -1.52
CA MET A 26 -15.43 -36.30 -1.86
C MET A 26 -15.74 -37.22 -0.67
N LEU A 27 -15.36 -36.81 0.55
CA LEU A 27 -15.76 -37.51 1.78
C LEU A 27 -17.29 -37.48 1.97
N GLN A 28 -17.94 -36.34 1.72
CA GLN A 28 -19.40 -36.24 1.75
C GLN A 28 -20.07 -37.13 0.69
N ALA A 29 -19.50 -37.24 -0.52
CA ALA A 29 -20.00 -38.11 -1.58
C ALA A 29 -19.88 -39.61 -1.27
N ALA A 30 -19.14 -40.01 -0.23
CA ALA A 30 -19.04 -41.39 0.24
C ALA A 30 -20.13 -41.79 1.27
N ASP A 31 -21.01 -40.87 1.66
CA ASP A 31 -22.12 -41.07 2.62
C ASP A 31 -21.70 -41.72 3.97
N PRO A 32 -20.65 -41.21 4.67
CA PRO A 32 -20.23 -41.71 5.97
C PRO A 32 -21.31 -41.47 7.05
N SER A 33 -21.53 -42.45 7.92
CA SER A 33 -22.55 -42.39 8.96
C SER A 33 -22.07 -41.70 10.24
N LEU A 34 -22.99 -41.24 11.09
CA LEU A 34 -22.64 -40.61 12.38
C LEU A 34 -21.79 -41.53 13.31
N ASP A 35 -21.99 -42.85 13.21
CA ASP A 35 -21.17 -43.83 13.94
C ASP A 35 -19.72 -43.89 13.38
N ASP A 36 -19.52 -43.62 12.09
CA ASP A 36 -18.18 -43.50 11.49
C ASP A 36 -17.43 -42.26 11.98
N PHE A 37 -18.13 -41.20 12.38
CA PHE A 37 -17.56 -39.98 12.99
C PHE A 37 -17.33 -40.09 14.52
N GLU A 38 -17.48 -41.26 15.14
CA GLU A 38 -17.49 -41.41 16.62
C GLU A 38 -18.56 -40.54 17.34
N GLY A 39 -19.52 -39.98 16.60
CA GLY A 39 -20.50 -39.00 17.07
C GLY A 39 -20.10 -37.52 16.86
N TYR A 40 -18.88 -37.24 16.39
CA TYR A 40 -18.37 -35.89 16.10
C TYR A 40 -18.76 -35.44 14.69
N GLU A 41 -20.06 -35.21 14.46
CA GLU A 41 -20.61 -34.86 13.14
C GLU A 41 -19.88 -33.66 12.50
N GLY A 42 -19.39 -33.85 11.26
CA GLY A 42 -18.63 -32.84 10.51
C GLY A 42 -17.10 -32.82 10.75
N CYS A 43 -16.58 -33.54 11.75
CA CYS A 43 -15.14 -33.61 12.00
C CYS A 43 -14.47 -34.67 11.08
N ASN A 44 -14.13 -34.26 9.86
CA ASN A 44 -13.54 -35.11 8.81
C ASN A 44 -12.25 -35.82 9.27
N GLU A 45 -11.51 -35.22 10.20
CA GLU A 45 -10.24 -35.73 10.72
C GLU A 45 -10.41 -37.04 11.49
N ILE A 46 -11.58 -37.29 12.09
CA ILE A 46 -11.90 -38.55 12.77
C ILE A 46 -11.86 -39.73 11.78
N LEU A 47 -12.24 -39.51 10.52
CA LEU A 47 -12.22 -40.53 9.47
C LEU A 47 -10.82 -41.08 9.20
N ASN A 48 -9.75 -40.35 9.56
CA ASN A 48 -8.37 -40.85 9.49
C ASN A 48 -8.11 -42.05 10.43
N VAL A 49 -8.89 -42.19 11.50
CA VAL A 49 -8.75 -43.27 12.48
C VAL A 49 -9.87 -44.30 12.33
N THR A 50 -11.10 -43.86 12.08
CA THR A 50 -12.28 -44.74 12.03
C THR A 50 -12.48 -45.37 10.66
N ARG A 51 -12.32 -44.60 9.57
CA ARG A 51 -12.60 -44.98 8.18
C ARG A 51 -11.46 -44.59 7.22
N PRO A 52 -10.22 -45.06 7.47
CA PRO A 52 -9.08 -44.81 6.59
C PRO A 52 -9.28 -45.39 5.18
N ASP A 53 -10.22 -46.32 5.01
CA ASP A 53 -10.65 -46.85 3.70
C ASP A 53 -11.38 -45.80 2.85
N ILE A 54 -12.18 -44.91 3.45
CA ILE A 54 -12.83 -43.80 2.73
C ILE A 54 -11.76 -42.79 2.31
N VAL A 55 -10.95 -42.32 3.27
CA VAL A 55 -9.89 -41.32 3.02
C VAL A 55 -8.89 -41.81 1.96
N ALA A 56 -8.45 -43.07 2.03
CA ALA A 56 -7.61 -43.69 1.00
C ALA A 56 -8.30 -43.72 -0.37
N SER A 57 -9.60 -44.04 -0.43
CA SER A 57 -10.34 -44.10 -1.70
C SER A 57 -10.48 -42.73 -2.38
N VAL A 58 -10.48 -41.64 -1.61
CA VAL A 58 -10.41 -40.27 -2.15
C VAL A 58 -9.08 -40.12 -2.87
N HIS A 59 -7.93 -40.24 -2.18
CA HIS A 59 -6.59 -40.15 -2.77
C HIS A 59 -6.38 -41.12 -3.97
N ASP A 60 -6.91 -42.35 -3.91
CA ASP A 60 -6.72 -43.35 -4.99
C ASP A 60 -7.52 -43.03 -6.27
N ALA A 61 -8.79 -42.60 -6.17
CA ALA A 61 -9.63 -42.20 -7.30
C ALA A 61 -9.09 -40.99 -8.08
N TYR A 62 -8.10 -40.37 -7.47
CA TYR A 62 -7.52 -39.09 -7.77
C TYR A 62 -6.11 -39.31 -8.30
N PHE A 63 -5.29 -40.15 -7.65
CA PHE A 63 -4.07 -40.71 -8.24
C PHE A 63 -4.30 -41.39 -9.59
N GLU A 64 -5.46 -42.03 -9.77
CA GLU A 64 -5.91 -42.62 -11.03
C GLU A 64 -6.02 -41.62 -12.18
N VAL A 65 -6.49 -40.38 -11.96
CA VAL A 65 -6.63 -39.40 -13.06
C VAL A 65 -5.31 -38.80 -13.55
N GLY A 66 -4.19 -39.30 -13.00
CA GLY A 66 -2.87 -39.17 -13.61
C GLY A 66 -2.04 -38.07 -12.99
N VAL A 67 -1.89 -38.10 -11.67
CA VAL A 67 -1.53 -36.94 -10.83
C VAL A 67 -0.23 -37.14 -10.02
N ASP A 68 0.17 -36.40 -8.97
CA ASP A 68 1.56 -36.30 -8.48
C ASP A 68 1.72 -36.04 -6.98
N CYS A 69 0.90 -35.21 -6.34
CA CYS A 69 0.88 -35.06 -4.89
C CYS A 69 -0.54 -35.29 -4.37
N VAL A 70 -0.69 -35.55 -3.07
CA VAL A 70 -1.96 -35.41 -2.34
C VAL A 70 -1.78 -34.49 -1.13
N GLU A 71 -2.84 -33.77 -0.73
CA GLU A 71 -3.10 -33.41 0.68
C GLU A 71 -2.97 -34.61 1.63
N THR A 72 -2.98 -34.27 2.91
CA THR A 72 -3.45 -35.14 3.99
C THR A 72 -4.84 -34.67 4.42
N ASN A 73 -5.78 -35.54 4.82
CA ASN A 73 -7.10 -35.08 5.33
C ASN A 73 -6.96 -34.52 6.76
N THR A 74 -6.35 -33.36 6.96
CA THR A 74 -5.91 -32.88 8.30
C THR A 74 -6.13 -31.39 8.56
N PHE A 75 -6.97 -30.76 7.74
CA PHE A 75 -7.41 -29.35 7.80
C PHE A 75 -7.91 -29.02 9.21
N GLY A 76 -8.91 -29.75 9.69
CA GLY A 76 -9.49 -29.53 11.01
C GLY A 76 -8.62 -29.99 12.18
N ALA A 77 -7.41 -30.54 11.96
CA ALA A 77 -6.61 -31.17 13.03
C ALA A 77 -5.88 -30.14 13.93
N ASN A 78 -6.36 -28.91 14.00
CA ASN A 78 -5.80 -27.80 14.77
C ASN A 78 -6.58 -27.59 16.09
N PHE A 79 -6.00 -26.82 17.02
CA PHE A 79 -6.64 -26.52 18.32
C PHE A 79 -8.03 -25.89 18.16
N ALA A 80 -8.17 -24.93 17.25
CA ALA A 80 -9.34 -24.07 17.20
C ALA A 80 -10.59 -24.73 16.59
N ASN A 81 -10.42 -25.78 15.78
CA ASN A 81 -11.48 -26.71 15.35
C ASN A 81 -11.71 -27.82 16.38
N LEU A 82 -10.66 -28.53 16.83
CA LEU A 82 -10.84 -29.69 17.71
C LEU A 82 -11.34 -29.33 19.12
N ALA A 83 -11.11 -28.10 19.59
CA ALA A 83 -11.71 -27.58 20.82
C ALA A 83 -13.22 -27.29 20.70
N GLU A 84 -13.82 -27.28 19.50
CA GLU A 84 -15.29 -27.21 19.35
C GLU A 84 -15.97 -28.59 19.55
N TYR A 85 -15.15 -29.64 19.65
CA TYR A 85 -15.54 -31.03 19.88
C TYR A 85 -14.98 -31.60 21.21
N ASP A 86 -14.36 -30.78 22.06
CA ASP A 86 -13.67 -31.16 23.31
C ASP A 86 -12.59 -32.27 23.14
N ILE A 87 -11.82 -32.23 22.03
CA ILE A 87 -10.79 -33.25 21.67
C ILE A 87 -9.46 -32.64 21.19
N GLU A 88 -9.05 -31.49 21.72
CA GLU A 88 -7.79 -30.83 21.35
C GLU A 88 -6.52 -31.64 21.71
N ASP A 89 -6.63 -32.68 22.54
CA ASP A 89 -5.53 -33.63 22.81
C ASP A 89 -5.25 -34.59 21.64
N ARG A 90 -6.19 -34.73 20.69
CA ARG A 90 -6.06 -35.63 19.52
C ARG A 90 -5.34 -35.00 18.31
N ILE A 91 -4.96 -33.70 18.34
CA ILE A 91 -4.23 -33.00 17.27
C ILE A 91 -3.14 -33.88 16.61
N PHE A 92 -2.20 -34.38 17.42
CA PHE A 92 -1.08 -35.20 16.94
C PHE A 92 -1.53 -36.55 16.37
N GLU A 93 -2.57 -37.17 16.96
CA GLU A 93 -3.10 -38.47 16.52
C GLU A 93 -3.71 -38.36 15.12
N LEU A 94 -4.62 -37.42 14.93
CA LEU A 94 -5.39 -37.27 13.70
C LEU A 94 -4.51 -36.75 12.55
N ALA A 95 -3.63 -35.77 12.82
CA ALA A 95 -2.67 -35.25 11.84
C ALA A 95 -1.73 -36.36 11.31
N ARG A 96 -1.20 -37.18 12.22
CA ARG A 96 -0.33 -38.32 11.91
C ARG A 96 -1.06 -39.47 11.21
N ALA A 97 -2.34 -39.66 11.49
CA ALA A 97 -3.17 -40.67 10.83
C ALA A 97 -3.45 -40.29 9.37
N GLY A 98 -3.95 -39.07 9.12
CA GLY A 98 -4.21 -38.57 7.76
C GLY A 98 -2.96 -38.59 6.88
N ALA A 99 -1.83 -38.12 7.42
CA ALA A 99 -0.53 -38.17 6.75
C ALA A 99 -0.08 -39.59 6.33
N ARG A 100 -0.39 -40.62 7.13
CA ARG A 100 -0.03 -42.01 6.80
C ARG A 100 -0.92 -42.62 5.73
N ILE A 101 -2.18 -42.23 5.67
CA ILE A 101 -3.11 -42.70 4.62
C ILE A 101 -2.66 -42.16 3.27
N ALA A 102 -2.47 -40.83 3.20
CA ALA A 102 -1.92 -40.15 2.04
C ALA A 102 -0.58 -40.74 1.59
N ARG A 103 0.38 -40.94 2.52
CA ARG A 103 1.68 -41.59 2.25
C ARG A 103 1.55 -42.99 1.67
N THR A 104 0.62 -43.79 2.19
CA THR A 104 0.43 -45.17 1.75
C THR A 104 -0.15 -45.23 0.33
N SER A 105 -1.09 -44.34 -0.01
CA SER A 105 -1.62 -44.21 -1.38
C SER A 105 -0.55 -43.66 -2.32
N ALA A 106 0.15 -42.57 -1.94
CA ALA A 106 1.25 -41.99 -2.68
C ALA A 106 2.36 -43.03 -3.01
N ASP A 107 2.75 -43.87 -2.05
CA ASP A 107 3.75 -44.92 -2.29
C ASP A 107 3.23 -46.03 -3.21
N ALA A 108 1.93 -46.34 -3.18
CA ALA A 108 1.32 -47.32 -4.08
C ALA A 108 1.22 -46.84 -5.53
N TRP A 109 1.00 -45.54 -5.74
CA TRP A 109 0.94 -44.90 -7.06
C TRP A 109 2.29 -44.36 -7.56
N SER A 110 3.36 -44.47 -6.77
CA SER A 110 4.71 -44.02 -7.12
C SER A 110 5.41 -44.95 -8.11
N THR A 111 6.17 -44.36 -9.03
CA THR A 111 7.07 -45.07 -9.95
C THR A 111 8.45 -44.40 -9.99
N PRO A 112 9.53 -45.09 -10.40
CA PRO A 112 10.88 -44.51 -10.41
C PRO A 112 11.01 -43.24 -11.27
N ASP A 113 10.28 -43.18 -12.40
CA ASP A 113 10.27 -42.03 -13.31
C ASP A 113 9.19 -40.98 -12.94
N ARG A 114 8.34 -41.30 -11.95
CA ARG A 114 7.21 -40.47 -11.52
C ARG A 114 6.86 -40.76 -10.04
N PRO A 115 7.59 -40.15 -9.08
CA PRO A 115 7.24 -40.25 -7.65
C PRO A 115 5.86 -39.64 -7.35
N ARG A 116 5.36 -39.93 -6.15
CA ARG A 116 4.25 -39.23 -5.51
C ARG A 116 4.68 -38.56 -4.22
N TRP A 117 4.04 -37.43 -3.96
CA TRP A 117 4.31 -36.65 -2.77
C TRP A 117 3.07 -36.47 -1.90
N VAL A 118 3.31 -36.12 -0.63
CA VAL A 118 2.27 -35.86 0.35
C VAL A 118 2.49 -34.51 1.00
N LEU A 119 1.45 -33.70 1.01
CA LEU A 119 1.46 -32.30 1.33
C LEU A 119 0.57 -32.18 2.59
N GLY A 120 1.18 -31.81 3.72
CA GLY A 120 0.58 -31.97 5.05
C GLY A 120 -0.40 -30.87 5.50
N SER A 121 -1.68 -31.05 5.24
CA SER A 121 -2.78 -30.13 5.57
C SER A 121 -2.86 -29.73 7.05
N VAL A 122 -2.77 -28.44 7.41
CA VAL A 122 -2.66 -27.96 8.80
C VAL A 122 -3.61 -26.80 9.07
N GLY A 123 -4.90 -27.08 8.94
CA GLY A 123 -5.94 -26.04 8.80
C GLY A 123 -6.14 -25.10 10.00
N PRO A 124 -7.09 -24.17 9.94
CA PRO A 124 -6.96 -22.83 10.54
C PRO A 124 -7.46 -22.65 11.96
N GLY A 125 -8.47 -23.43 12.26
CA GLY A 125 -9.44 -23.00 13.23
C GLY A 125 -10.52 -22.05 12.72
N THR A 126 -11.38 -21.77 13.69
CA THR A 126 -12.44 -20.77 13.66
C THR A 126 -12.07 -19.54 14.53
N LYS A 127 -10.77 -19.33 14.81
CA LYS A 127 -10.29 -18.40 15.87
C LYS A 127 -9.30 -17.37 15.33
N LEU A 128 -9.45 -16.17 15.86
CA LEU A 128 -8.86 -14.92 15.38
C LEU A 128 -8.05 -14.18 16.49
N PRO A 129 -6.79 -14.52 16.81
CA PRO A 129 -5.99 -13.79 17.81
C PRO A 129 -5.70 -12.32 17.46
N SER A 130 -5.74 -11.92 16.19
CA SER A 130 -5.68 -10.51 15.78
C SER A 130 -6.84 -9.68 16.30
N LEU A 131 -8.02 -10.31 16.44
CA LEU A 131 -9.20 -9.78 17.13
C LEU A 131 -9.30 -10.31 18.59
N GLY A 132 -8.22 -10.90 19.11
CA GLY A 132 -8.13 -11.42 20.48
C GLY A 132 -8.93 -12.69 20.78
N HIS A 133 -9.49 -13.40 19.79
CA HIS A 133 -10.30 -14.61 20.00
C HIS A 133 -9.50 -15.78 20.61
N ALA A 134 -8.18 -15.78 20.47
CA ALA A 134 -7.25 -16.72 21.12
C ALA A 134 -5.89 -16.02 21.36
N PRO A 135 -5.01 -16.54 22.23
CA PRO A 135 -3.64 -16.03 22.34
C PRO A 135 -2.75 -16.54 21.21
N PHE A 136 -1.88 -15.68 20.68
CA PHE A 136 -0.87 -16.03 19.67
C PHE A 136 -0.14 -17.35 19.96
N ALA A 137 0.54 -17.40 21.10
CA ALA A 137 1.36 -18.53 21.52
C ALA A 137 0.57 -19.86 21.60
N MET A 138 -0.72 -19.80 21.96
CA MET A 138 -1.57 -20.99 22.07
C MET A 138 -1.79 -21.66 20.72
N LEU A 139 -2.05 -20.86 19.68
CA LEU A 139 -2.20 -21.37 18.33
C LEU A 139 -0.85 -21.87 17.79
N ARG A 140 0.23 -21.13 18.03
CA ARG A 140 1.59 -21.52 17.62
C ARG A 140 1.99 -22.89 18.14
N ASP A 141 1.84 -23.06 19.44
CA ASP A 141 2.28 -24.27 20.12
C ASP A 141 1.35 -25.46 19.77
N ALA A 142 0.09 -25.22 19.38
CA ALA A 142 -0.82 -26.24 18.84
C ALA A 142 -0.44 -26.69 17.42
N TYR A 143 -0.08 -25.74 16.55
CA TYR A 143 0.38 -26.04 15.19
C TYR A 143 1.73 -26.76 15.16
N GLU A 144 2.62 -26.46 16.10
CA GLU A 144 3.84 -27.24 16.31
C GLU A 144 3.51 -28.75 16.52
N ILE A 145 2.47 -29.05 17.30
CA ILE A 145 2.00 -30.41 17.56
C ILE A 145 1.38 -31.05 16.31
N GLN A 146 0.55 -30.31 15.56
CA GLN A 146 -0.07 -30.79 14.32
C GLN A 146 0.98 -31.14 13.27
N VAL A 147 1.94 -30.23 13.05
CA VAL A 147 3.04 -30.41 12.10
C VAL A 147 3.98 -31.54 12.51
N ALA A 148 4.32 -31.65 13.79
CA ALA A 148 5.10 -32.79 14.29
C ALA A 148 4.40 -34.15 14.03
N GLY A 149 3.07 -34.19 14.15
CA GLY A 149 2.27 -35.38 13.84
C GLY A 149 2.41 -35.82 12.38
N MET A 150 2.29 -34.87 11.45
CA MET A 150 2.44 -35.14 10.02
C MET A 150 3.86 -35.48 9.58
N ILE A 151 4.88 -34.88 10.19
CA ILE A 151 6.28 -35.24 9.95
C ILE A 151 6.52 -36.71 10.34
N GLU A 152 5.98 -37.18 11.47
CA GLU A 152 6.00 -38.62 11.80
C GLU A 152 5.05 -39.47 10.92
N GLY A 153 4.14 -38.81 10.20
CA GLY A 153 3.27 -39.43 9.20
C GLY A 153 3.93 -39.68 7.84
N GLY A 154 4.95 -38.88 7.48
CA GLY A 154 5.74 -39.03 6.25
C GLY A 154 5.39 -38.05 5.12
N VAL A 155 4.91 -36.86 5.46
CA VAL A 155 4.68 -35.79 4.46
C VAL A 155 5.99 -35.31 3.85
N ASP A 156 5.99 -35.02 2.55
CA ASP A 156 7.11 -34.42 1.81
C ASP A 156 7.12 -32.90 1.93
N ALA A 157 5.98 -32.31 2.26
CA ALA A 157 5.86 -30.90 2.57
C ALA A 157 4.80 -30.61 3.64
N ILE A 158 4.86 -29.44 4.28
CA ILE A 158 3.91 -29.00 5.31
C ILE A 158 2.97 -27.94 4.73
N LEU A 159 1.68 -28.09 4.94
CA LEU A 159 0.56 -27.48 4.24
C LEU A 159 -0.44 -26.92 5.29
N VAL A 160 -0.02 -25.98 6.14
CA VAL A 160 -0.80 -25.17 7.10
C VAL A 160 -2.08 -24.48 6.53
N GLU A 161 -3.37 -24.84 6.75
CA GLU A 161 -4.59 -24.42 5.97
C GLU A 161 -5.81 -23.65 6.58
N THR A 162 -6.98 -23.58 5.90
CA THR A 162 -8.10 -22.55 5.94
C THR A 162 -8.09 -21.20 6.74
N ALA A 163 -6.96 -20.47 6.90
CA ALA A 163 -6.61 -19.20 7.69
C ALA A 163 -8.04 -18.47 7.80
N GLN A 164 -8.36 -18.05 9.03
CA GLN A 164 -9.29 -16.97 9.31
C GLN A 164 -8.66 -15.61 9.78
N ASP A 165 -7.35 -15.49 10.05
CA ASP A 165 -6.65 -14.38 10.73
C ASP A 165 -5.10 -14.35 10.60
N LEU A 166 -4.46 -13.18 10.71
CA LEU A 166 -3.01 -13.00 10.49
C LEU A 166 -2.11 -13.23 11.70
N LEU A 167 -2.47 -12.73 12.87
CA LEU A 167 -1.76 -13.17 14.06
C LEU A 167 -1.97 -14.68 14.30
N GLN A 168 -3.04 -15.29 13.79
CA GLN A 168 -3.33 -16.72 13.92
C GLN A 168 -2.26 -17.59 13.35
N ALA A 169 -1.64 -17.09 12.31
CA ALA A 169 -1.11 -17.98 11.33
C ALA A 169 0.36 -17.72 11.16
N LYS A 170 0.89 -16.51 11.46
CA LYS A 170 2.19 -16.35 12.19
C LYS A 170 2.47 -17.53 13.11
N ALA A 171 1.44 -17.86 13.88
CA ALA A 171 1.54 -18.78 14.98
C ALA A 171 1.92 -20.14 14.43
N ALA A 172 1.32 -20.57 13.33
CA ALA A 172 1.47 -21.91 12.83
C ALA A 172 2.88 -22.28 12.34
N LEU A 173 3.85 -21.35 12.40
CA LEU A 173 5.05 -21.28 11.54
C LEU A 173 6.30 -21.08 12.31
N LEU A 174 6.22 -20.18 13.28
CA LEU A 174 6.94 -20.41 14.49
C LEU A 174 6.61 -21.86 14.94
N GLY A 175 5.34 -22.30 14.89
CA GLY A 175 4.94 -23.71 15.00
C GLY A 175 5.61 -24.68 14.01
N ALA A 176 5.41 -24.53 12.69
CA ALA A 176 5.88 -25.48 11.69
C ALA A 176 7.41 -25.52 11.57
N ARG A 177 8.08 -24.39 11.75
CA ARG A 177 9.55 -24.26 11.83
C ARG A 177 10.09 -24.86 13.09
N ARG A 178 9.45 -24.64 14.24
CA ARG A 178 9.84 -25.32 15.48
C ARG A 178 9.67 -26.83 15.33
N ALA A 179 8.58 -27.31 14.75
CA ALA A 179 8.36 -28.72 14.47
C ALA A 179 9.41 -29.30 13.50
N LEU A 180 9.71 -28.63 12.38
CA LEU A 180 10.79 -29.02 11.46
C LEU A 180 12.16 -29.00 12.14
N ASN A 181 12.51 -27.93 12.85
CA ASN A 181 13.79 -27.77 13.53
C ASN A 181 13.96 -28.81 14.65
N ALA A 182 12.89 -29.14 15.38
CA ALA A 182 12.87 -30.18 16.41
C ALA A 182 12.98 -31.60 15.81
N ALA A 183 12.38 -31.83 14.63
CA ALA A 183 12.54 -33.07 13.87
C ALA A 183 13.90 -33.19 13.16
N GLY A 184 14.62 -32.07 12.97
CA GLY A 184 15.80 -31.99 12.11
C GLY A 184 15.47 -32.16 10.62
N ALA A 185 14.26 -31.76 10.22
CA ALA A 185 13.71 -31.94 8.87
C ALA A 185 13.83 -30.67 8.02
N ASP A 186 14.15 -30.86 6.74
CA ASP A 186 14.16 -29.84 5.70
C ASP A 186 13.15 -30.25 4.62
N LEU A 187 11.91 -29.82 4.83
CA LEU A 187 10.82 -29.95 3.87
C LEU A 187 10.50 -28.54 3.32
N PRO A 188 9.98 -28.43 2.10
CA PRO A 188 9.07 -27.35 1.79
C PRO A 188 7.97 -27.39 2.84
N VAL A 189 7.80 -26.31 3.58
CA VAL A 189 6.49 -25.99 4.12
C VAL A 189 5.86 -25.09 3.05
N ILE A 190 4.61 -24.72 3.24
CA ILE A 190 3.74 -24.28 2.18
C ILE A 190 2.58 -23.51 2.82
N ALA A 191 2.24 -22.29 2.36
CA ALA A 191 1.22 -21.38 2.91
C ALA A 191 0.31 -20.73 1.90
N GLN A 192 -0.99 -20.57 2.20
CA GLN A 192 -2.22 -20.00 1.61
C GLN A 192 -3.18 -19.30 2.61
N VAL A 193 -4.47 -19.23 2.25
CA VAL A 193 -5.37 -18.13 2.57
C VAL A 193 -6.70 -18.24 1.81
N THR A 194 -7.74 -17.39 1.94
CA THR A 194 -8.51 -16.93 0.76
C THR A 194 -9.45 -15.76 1.01
N VAL A 195 -9.73 -15.17 -0.14
CA VAL A 195 -9.98 -13.84 -0.58
C VAL A 195 -11.46 -13.73 -1.02
N GLU A 196 -12.18 -12.57 -1.01
CA GLU A 196 -13.62 -12.41 -1.44
C GLU A 196 -13.91 -11.06 -2.19
N THR A 197 -14.49 -10.91 -3.42
CA THR A 197 -14.00 -9.93 -4.48
C THR A 197 -14.05 -8.44 -4.18
N THR A 198 -14.73 -8.09 -3.12
CA THR A 198 -14.45 -6.85 -2.42
C THR A 198 -12.97 -6.60 -2.31
N GLY A 199 -12.31 -7.65 -1.81
CA GLY A 199 -11.06 -8.33 -2.06
C GLY A 199 -10.19 -8.62 -0.84
N THR A 200 -10.45 -8.14 0.40
CA THR A 200 -9.38 -7.83 1.42
C THR A 200 -8.92 -8.84 2.52
N MET A 201 -9.34 -9.01 3.82
CA MET A 201 -9.60 -10.25 4.69
C MET A 201 -10.78 -10.38 5.64
N LEU A 202 -11.13 -11.63 6.01
CA LEU A 202 -11.75 -11.89 7.29
C LEU A 202 -11.14 -11.04 8.34
N LEU A 203 -9.85 -10.82 8.35
CA LEU A 203 -9.39 -9.66 9.05
C LEU A 203 -9.27 -8.46 8.14
N GLY A 204 -8.31 -8.44 7.23
CA GLY A 204 -8.50 -7.54 6.14
C GLY A 204 -7.43 -7.36 5.07
N THR A 205 -6.29 -8.07 5.05
CA THR A 205 -5.10 -7.74 4.22
C THR A 205 -5.44 -7.13 2.87
N GLU A 206 -4.86 -5.98 2.50
CA GLU A 206 -4.53 -5.72 1.12
C GLU A 206 -3.18 -6.32 0.89
N ILE A 207 -3.02 -6.66 -0.34
CA ILE A 207 -2.18 -7.72 -0.73
C ILE A 207 -0.81 -7.22 -0.49
N GLY A 208 -0.51 -5.95 -0.73
CA GLY A 208 0.69 -5.27 -0.27
C GLY A 208 1.36 -5.88 0.92
N ALA A 209 0.64 -6.26 1.96
CA ALA A 209 1.10 -6.99 3.12
C ALA A 209 1.95 -8.20 2.75
N ALA A 210 1.33 -9.05 1.96
CA ALA A 210 1.02 -10.33 2.46
C ALA A 210 2.17 -11.32 2.36
N LEU A 211 2.75 -11.39 1.17
CA LEU A 211 3.97 -12.06 0.89
C LEU A 211 5.13 -11.39 1.64
N THR A 212 4.97 -10.15 2.04
CA THR A 212 5.99 -9.51 2.80
C THR A 212 5.91 -9.89 4.27
N ALA A 213 5.04 -10.82 4.64
CA ALA A 213 5.26 -11.57 5.85
C ALA A 213 6.36 -12.58 5.77
N LEU A 214 6.93 -12.78 4.60
CA LEU A 214 7.49 -14.06 4.29
C LEU A 214 9.00 -14.21 4.54
N GLU A 215 9.86 -14.04 3.54
CA GLU A 215 11.26 -14.55 3.41
C GLU A 215 12.16 -15.15 4.56
N PRO A 216 12.34 -14.69 5.82
CA PRO A 216 13.33 -15.26 6.75
C PRO A 216 12.97 -16.55 7.49
N LEU A 217 11.70 -16.83 7.84
CA LEU A 217 11.40 -17.91 8.80
C LEU A 217 11.86 -19.34 8.42
N GLY A 218 12.03 -19.73 7.16
CA GLY A 218 12.76 -20.94 6.73
C GLY A 218 12.39 -21.77 5.46
N ILE A 219 11.25 -21.62 4.76
CA ILE A 219 10.59 -22.62 3.88
C ILE A 219 10.33 -22.12 2.47
N ASP A 220 9.73 -22.97 1.65
CA ASP A 220 9.62 -22.75 0.24
C ASP A 220 8.24 -23.03 -0.40
N MET A 221 7.02 -22.61 0.06
CA MET A 221 5.84 -22.50 -0.88
C MET A 221 4.65 -21.44 -0.63
N ILE A 222 4.32 -20.28 -1.34
CA ILE A 222 3.14 -19.27 -1.20
C ILE A 222 2.40 -18.46 -2.53
N GLY A 223 1.08 -18.04 -2.77
CA GLY A 223 0.19 -17.89 -4.10
C GLY A 223 -1.44 -17.60 -4.40
N LEU A 224 -2.54 -18.46 -4.47
CA LEU A 224 -4.09 -18.33 -4.42
C LEU A 224 -4.94 -19.62 -4.08
N ASN A 225 -6.23 -19.61 -3.61
CA ASN A 225 -7.22 -20.73 -3.35
C ASN A 225 -8.69 -20.39 -3.08
N CYS A 226 -9.49 -21.46 -2.90
CA CYS A 226 -10.80 -21.74 -2.25
C CYS A 226 -11.84 -20.61 -2.31
N ALA A 227 -13.03 -20.89 -1.80
CA ALA A 227 -14.29 -20.26 -2.13
C ALA A 227 -14.71 -20.27 -3.62
N THR A 228 -13.82 -20.31 -4.61
CA THR A 228 -14.08 -19.63 -5.91
C THR A 228 -13.39 -20.15 -7.19
N GLY A 229 -13.80 -19.67 -8.39
CA GLY A 229 -13.48 -20.21 -9.74
C GLY A 229 -12.60 -19.46 -10.80
N PRO A 230 -11.99 -20.24 -11.72
CA PRO A 230 -10.84 -19.86 -12.54
C PRO A 230 -10.82 -18.51 -13.24
N SER A 231 -11.90 -18.04 -13.86
CA SER A 231 -11.88 -16.75 -14.56
C SER A 231 -11.37 -15.68 -13.61
N GLU A 232 -11.88 -15.78 -12.39
CA GLU A 232 -11.80 -14.90 -11.27
C GLU A 232 -10.39 -14.54 -10.75
N MET A 233 -9.34 -15.02 -11.46
CA MET A 233 -7.99 -15.40 -11.05
C MET A 233 -6.85 -14.98 -12.00
N SER A 234 -6.75 -13.68 -12.29
CA SER A 234 -5.80 -12.97 -13.17
C SER A 234 -5.58 -11.43 -12.88
N GLU A 235 -6.13 -10.73 -11.85
CA GLU A 235 -5.65 -9.42 -11.26
C GLU A 235 -5.24 -9.53 -9.80
N HIS A 236 -5.06 -10.72 -9.24
CA HIS A 236 -4.26 -10.81 -8.05
C HIS A 236 -2.82 -11.02 -8.37
N LEU A 237 -2.47 -12.23 -8.68
CA LEU A 237 -1.19 -12.76 -9.10
C LEU A 237 -0.48 -11.99 -10.23
N ARG A 238 -0.93 -10.84 -10.72
CA ARG A 238 -0.22 -10.17 -11.81
C ARG A 238 0.93 -9.51 -11.17
N THR A 239 0.52 -8.65 -10.28
CA THR A 239 1.36 -7.62 -9.79
C THR A 239 2.44 -8.35 -8.93
N LEU A 240 2.30 -9.67 -8.67
CA LEU A 240 3.18 -10.44 -7.82
C LEU A 240 4.36 -11.08 -8.48
N SER A 241 4.23 -11.56 -9.71
CA SER A 241 5.42 -11.82 -10.51
C SER A 241 6.00 -10.46 -10.70
N ARG A 242 5.14 -9.45 -10.96
CA ARG A 242 5.57 -8.06 -11.10
C ARG A 242 6.47 -7.65 -9.95
N THR A 243 6.35 -8.31 -8.79
CA THR A 243 7.21 -8.02 -7.68
C THR A 243 8.24 -9.10 -7.20
N ALA A 244 8.00 -10.38 -6.84
CA ALA A 244 8.94 -11.14 -5.95
C ALA A 244 9.95 -12.12 -6.52
N LEU A 245 10.45 -12.96 -5.63
CA LEU A 245 11.85 -13.15 -5.45
C LEU A 245 12.26 -14.53 -4.90
N ILE A 246 11.32 -15.39 -4.56
CA ILE A 246 11.40 -16.84 -4.40
C ILE A 246 9.95 -17.32 -4.77
N GLY A 247 9.73 -18.13 -5.83
CA GLY A 247 8.42 -18.12 -6.58
C GLY A 247 7.36 -19.16 -6.18
N ILE A 248 6.04 -19.41 -6.57
CA ILE A 248 4.67 -18.80 -6.87
C ILE A 248 3.31 -19.72 -6.84
N SER A 249 2.15 -19.57 -6.06
CA SER A 249 0.92 -20.56 -6.15
C SER A 249 -0.72 -20.63 -5.88
N ALA A 250 -1.67 -20.97 -6.78
CA ALA A 250 -3.15 -20.70 -6.85
C ALA A 250 -4.19 -21.86 -6.94
N MET A 251 -5.41 -21.80 -6.32
CA MET A 251 -6.36 -22.94 -6.33
C MET A 251 -7.94 -22.91 -6.40
N PRO A 252 -8.62 -23.18 -7.54
CA PRO A 252 -10.08 -23.03 -7.63
C PRO A 252 -10.97 -24.06 -6.92
N ASN A 253 -12.04 -23.56 -6.32
CA ASN A 253 -13.34 -24.20 -6.43
C ASN A 253 -13.83 -24.18 -7.89
N ALA A 254 -14.79 -25.02 -8.25
CA ALA A 254 -15.37 -25.00 -9.60
C ALA A 254 -16.39 -23.84 -9.80
N GLY A 255 -15.94 -22.59 -9.67
CA GLY A 255 -16.81 -21.40 -9.71
C GLY A 255 -17.21 -20.91 -8.31
N LEU A 256 -18.01 -19.83 -8.29
CA LEU A 256 -18.79 -19.37 -7.13
C LEU A 256 -19.77 -20.47 -6.68
N PRO A 257 -19.89 -20.76 -5.38
CA PRO A 257 -20.87 -21.72 -4.85
C PRO A 257 -22.30 -21.19 -5.00
N VAL A 258 -23.08 -21.84 -5.86
CA VAL A 258 -24.52 -21.60 -6.04
C VAL A 258 -25.30 -22.49 -5.08
N LEU A 259 -26.02 -21.89 -4.13
CA LEU A 259 -26.88 -22.64 -3.20
C LEU A 259 -28.13 -23.18 -3.91
N THR A 260 -28.34 -24.49 -3.84
CA THR A 260 -29.50 -25.20 -4.43
C THR A 260 -30.34 -25.90 -3.36
N SER A 261 -31.45 -26.53 -3.75
CA SER A 261 -32.26 -27.39 -2.88
C SER A 261 -31.52 -28.60 -2.31
N ASP A 262 -30.43 -29.01 -2.95
CA ASP A 262 -29.74 -30.27 -2.72
C ASP A 262 -28.29 -30.06 -2.20
N GLY A 263 -27.92 -28.80 -1.92
CA GLY A 263 -26.60 -28.40 -1.40
C GLY A 263 -25.97 -27.25 -2.20
N ALA A 264 -24.69 -26.95 -1.90
CA ALA A 264 -23.90 -26.03 -2.71
C ALA A 264 -23.46 -26.72 -4.02
N TYR A 265 -23.77 -26.10 -5.15
CA TYR A 265 -23.39 -26.52 -6.49
C TYR A 265 -22.33 -25.56 -7.05
N TYR A 266 -21.37 -26.10 -7.78
CA TYR A 266 -20.25 -25.35 -8.33
C TYR A 266 -20.37 -25.38 -9.86
N PRO A 267 -20.55 -24.22 -10.53
CA PRO A 267 -21.06 -24.15 -11.90
C PRO A 267 -20.04 -24.43 -13.00
N LEU A 268 -18.75 -24.25 -12.72
CA LEU A 268 -17.70 -24.25 -13.73
C LEU A 268 -17.38 -25.67 -14.24
N GLY A 269 -17.14 -25.80 -15.55
CA GLY A 269 -16.82 -27.06 -16.20
C GLY A 269 -15.38 -27.56 -16.01
N ALA A 270 -15.18 -28.85 -16.27
CA ALA A 270 -13.85 -29.48 -16.32
C ALA A 270 -12.92 -28.84 -17.36
N ASP A 271 -13.44 -28.57 -18.56
CA ASP A 271 -12.68 -27.93 -19.64
C ASP A 271 -12.50 -26.44 -19.38
N GLU A 272 -13.41 -25.76 -18.69
CA GLU A 272 -13.23 -24.36 -18.25
C GLU A 272 -12.19 -24.26 -17.15
N LEU A 273 -12.16 -25.23 -16.22
CA LEU A 273 -11.05 -25.37 -15.28
C LEU A 273 -9.76 -25.65 -16.07
N ALA A 274 -9.76 -26.47 -17.11
CA ALA A 274 -8.57 -26.78 -17.91
C ALA A 274 -8.19 -25.75 -19.00
N ASP A 275 -9.09 -24.84 -19.37
CA ASP A 275 -8.90 -23.73 -20.32
C ASP A 275 -8.56 -22.46 -19.60
N ALA A 276 -9.04 -22.30 -18.37
CA ALA A 276 -8.35 -21.52 -17.38
C ALA A 276 -6.98 -22.14 -17.20
N HIS A 277 -6.84 -23.34 -16.65
CA HIS A 277 -5.64 -24.20 -16.56
C HIS A 277 -4.99 -24.61 -17.91
N GLU A 278 -5.13 -23.78 -18.98
CA GLU A 278 -4.14 -23.56 -20.07
C GLU A 278 -4.13 -22.11 -20.59
N ALA A 279 -5.21 -21.37 -20.43
CA ALA A 279 -5.06 -19.95 -20.27
C ALA A 279 -4.12 -19.66 -19.11
N PHE A 280 -3.61 -20.65 -18.29
CA PHE A 280 -2.95 -20.64 -16.94
C PHE A 280 -1.37 -20.81 -16.66
N VAL A 281 -0.41 -21.60 -17.25
CA VAL A 281 1.13 -21.63 -17.13
C VAL A 281 2.21 -20.81 -17.96
N ARG A 282 1.95 -20.12 -19.08
CA ARG A 282 2.85 -19.52 -20.14
C ARG A 282 3.14 -18.06 -19.83
N ASP A 283 2.13 -17.23 -20.07
CA ASP A 283 2.00 -15.88 -19.57
C ASP A 283 2.16 -15.83 -18.03
N TYR A 284 2.43 -16.89 -17.27
CA TYR A 284 2.53 -16.81 -15.79
C TYR A 284 3.14 -18.18 -15.35
N GLY A 285 4.18 -18.38 -14.45
CA GLY A 285 4.68 -19.72 -13.88
C GLY A 285 4.99 -19.79 -12.34
N LEU A 286 4.93 -20.81 -11.43
CA LEU A 286 4.50 -22.24 -11.11
C LEU A 286 4.98 -23.58 -11.65
N GLY A 287 4.89 -24.59 -10.77
CA GLY A 287 4.67 -26.02 -11.08
C GLY A 287 4.01 -26.90 -9.99
N LEU A 288 2.71 -26.74 -9.75
CA LEU A 288 1.72 -27.41 -8.85
C LEU A 288 0.32 -26.66 -9.20
N VAL A 289 -0.90 -26.76 -8.57
CA VAL A 289 -2.39 -26.72 -9.02
C VAL A 289 -3.36 -27.92 -8.81
N GLY A 290 -4.61 -27.75 -9.19
CA GLY A 290 -5.74 -28.58 -8.96
C GLY A 290 -7.17 -28.02 -8.98
N GLY A 291 -7.95 -28.53 -8.01
CA GLY A 291 -9.34 -28.22 -7.66
C GLY A 291 -9.67 -28.42 -6.14
N CYS A 292 -10.53 -27.58 -5.55
CA CYS A 292 -10.98 -27.56 -4.13
C CYS A 292 -12.49 -27.76 -4.19
N CYS A 293 -13.29 -27.06 -3.39
CA CYS A 293 -14.70 -27.34 -3.22
C CYS A 293 -15.42 -27.33 -4.58
N GLY A 294 -16.19 -28.39 -4.84
CA GLY A 294 -16.89 -28.60 -6.10
C GLY A 294 -16.08 -29.23 -7.22
N THR A 295 -14.76 -29.28 -7.12
CA THR A 295 -13.93 -29.97 -8.12
C THR A 295 -13.86 -31.47 -7.86
N THR A 296 -13.62 -32.24 -8.92
CA THR A 296 -13.80 -33.69 -8.94
C THR A 296 -12.83 -34.33 -9.94
N PRO A 297 -12.46 -35.62 -9.83
CA PRO A 297 -11.43 -36.24 -10.69
C PRO A 297 -11.59 -35.97 -12.20
N ALA A 298 -12.81 -35.73 -12.69
CA ALA A 298 -13.08 -35.30 -14.06
C ALA A 298 -12.48 -33.93 -14.44
N HIS A 299 -12.67 -32.89 -13.62
CA HIS A 299 -12.01 -31.58 -13.83
C HIS A 299 -10.50 -31.76 -13.86
N LEU A 300 -10.02 -32.56 -12.92
CA LEU A 300 -8.60 -32.72 -12.68
C LEU A 300 -7.89 -33.52 -13.75
N LYS A 301 -8.57 -34.51 -14.35
CA LYS A 301 -8.08 -35.12 -15.58
C LYS A 301 -7.83 -34.09 -16.68
N ALA A 302 -8.76 -33.17 -16.90
CA ALA A 302 -8.63 -32.18 -17.97
C ALA A 302 -7.41 -31.28 -17.75
N VAL A 303 -7.15 -30.88 -16.50
CA VAL A 303 -5.94 -30.14 -16.14
C VAL A 303 -4.67 -31.02 -16.27
N VAL A 304 -4.70 -32.28 -15.83
CA VAL A 304 -3.56 -33.23 -15.99
C VAL A 304 -3.12 -33.30 -17.44
N ASP A 305 -4.08 -33.54 -18.34
CA ASP A 305 -3.84 -33.74 -19.77
C ASP A 305 -3.28 -32.47 -20.43
N ARG A 306 -3.51 -31.31 -19.81
CA ARG A 306 -3.16 -30.01 -20.34
C ARG A 306 -1.77 -29.54 -19.88
N VAL A 307 -1.45 -29.64 -18.60
CA VAL A 307 -0.39 -28.81 -17.98
C VAL A 307 0.83 -29.59 -17.54
N ARG A 308 0.66 -30.90 -17.38
CA ARG A 308 1.61 -31.75 -16.66
C ARG A 308 2.99 -31.77 -17.27
N GLY A 309 4.00 -31.48 -16.45
CA GLY A 309 5.39 -31.56 -16.84
C GLY A 309 5.75 -30.62 -17.99
N ARG A 310 4.96 -29.56 -18.24
CA ARG A 310 5.42 -28.43 -19.05
C ARG A 310 6.72 -27.89 -18.47
N GLU A 311 7.46 -27.20 -19.34
CA GLU A 311 8.43 -26.24 -18.83
C GLU A 311 7.73 -25.10 -18.09
N ILE A 312 8.55 -24.36 -17.37
CA ILE A 312 8.16 -23.26 -16.51
C ILE A 312 9.34 -22.29 -16.70
N SER A 313 9.24 -21.46 -17.73
CA SER A 313 10.33 -20.73 -18.39
C SER A 313 11.02 -19.64 -17.48
N PRO A 314 11.95 -18.79 -17.97
CA PRO A 314 12.59 -17.72 -17.17
C PRO A 314 11.65 -16.51 -17.07
N ARG A 315 12.03 -15.33 -16.56
CA ARG A 315 11.13 -14.31 -15.95
C ARG A 315 11.88 -12.92 -15.79
N ALA A 316 11.58 -11.89 -14.91
CA ALA A 316 12.45 -10.74 -14.41
C ALA A 316 11.96 -9.58 -13.39
N PRO A 317 11.68 -9.73 -12.06
CA PRO A 317 10.73 -8.96 -11.18
C PRO A 317 11.18 -7.60 -10.71
N GLN A 318 10.37 -6.89 -9.90
CA GLN A 318 10.96 -6.11 -8.82
C GLN A 318 10.16 -6.01 -7.51
N SER A 319 10.82 -6.42 -6.43
CA SER A 319 10.58 -5.98 -5.06
C SER A 319 10.50 -4.48 -4.96
N ASP A 320 10.41 -4.03 -3.73
CA ASP A 320 10.74 -2.67 -3.43
C ASP A 320 11.69 -2.49 -2.35
N ALA A 321 12.32 -3.57 -1.96
CA ALA A 321 12.02 -4.02 -0.65
C ALA A 321 11.42 -2.87 0.25
N SER A 322 10.09 -2.74 0.71
CA SER A 322 9.02 -1.74 1.32
C SER A 322 8.72 -1.15 2.86
N ALA A 323 7.74 -1.43 3.82
CA ALA A 323 7.75 -1.57 5.40
C ALA A 323 6.38 -2.12 6.21
N ALA A 324 5.88 -2.16 7.55
CA ALA A 324 4.52 -2.84 8.02
C ALA A 324 3.84 -3.01 9.49
N SER A 325 2.59 -3.58 9.61
CA SER A 325 1.52 -3.37 10.67
C SER A 325 0.31 -4.36 10.89
N LEU A 326 -0.91 -3.92 11.25
CA LEU A 326 -2.14 -4.63 10.84
C LEU A 326 -2.50 -4.31 9.41
N TYR A 327 -3.11 -3.15 9.18
CA TYR A 327 -3.69 -2.81 7.93
C TYR A 327 -2.45 -2.40 6.95
N GLN A 328 -1.81 -1.22 6.71
CA GLN A 328 -0.81 -0.89 5.62
C GLN A 328 0.67 -0.88 5.94
N SER A 329 1.39 -0.98 4.83
CA SER A 329 2.61 -0.28 4.56
C SER A 329 2.64 0.42 3.23
N VAL A 330 3.52 1.39 3.01
CA VAL A 330 4.36 1.26 1.82
C VAL A 330 5.84 1.54 2.29
N PRO A 331 6.95 1.30 1.56
CA PRO A 331 8.19 2.14 1.38
C PRO A 331 9.34 2.82 2.38
N PHE A 332 10.68 2.37 2.46
CA PHE A 332 12.11 3.00 2.74
C PHE A 332 12.92 3.97 1.72
N ARG A 333 12.83 3.98 0.36
CA ARG A 333 13.50 4.76 -0.77
C ARG A 333 12.68 5.66 -1.84
N GLN A 334 12.13 6.86 -1.55
CA GLN A 334 10.98 7.57 -2.23
C GLN A 334 11.38 8.24 -3.54
N ASP A 335 10.39 8.28 -4.42
CA ASP A 335 10.29 9.23 -5.54
C ASP A 335 10.19 10.71 -5.11
N THR A 336 9.46 11.06 -4.02
CA THR A 336 9.02 12.46 -3.80
C THR A 336 9.49 13.17 -2.53
N THR A 337 9.90 12.47 -1.47
CA THR A 337 10.26 13.10 -0.19
C THR A 337 11.24 12.28 0.66
N TYR A 338 11.60 12.83 1.81
CA TYR A 338 12.14 12.08 2.94
C TYR A 338 10.99 11.51 3.80
N LEU A 339 11.41 10.99 4.95
CA LEU A 339 10.75 10.09 5.87
C LEU A 339 10.97 10.48 7.33
N SER A 340 9.90 10.51 8.10
CA SER A 340 9.74 11.00 9.46
C SER A 340 9.12 9.97 10.43
N ILE A 341 9.88 9.32 11.31
CA ILE A 341 9.31 8.48 12.37
C ILE A 341 8.65 9.38 13.44
N GLY A 342 7.35 9.64 13.32
CA GLY A 342 6.48 10.36 14.26
C GLY A 342 6.75 10.05 15.71
N GLU A 343 7.46 10.96 16.35
CA GLU A 343 8.04 10.81 17.69
C GLU A 343 7.03 10.75 18.86
N ARG A 344 5.71 10.87 18.63
CA ARG A 344 4.74 11.23 19.69
C ARG A 344 4.04 10.07 20.39
N THR A 345 4.17 8.84 19.93
CA THR A 345 3.70 7.61 20.62
C THR A 345 4.75 7.05 21.58
N ASN A 346 5.69 7.90 22.00
CA ASN A 346 6.82 7.59 22.85
C ASN A 346 6.61 8.11 24.28
N ALA A 347 6.61 7.24 25.29
CA ALA A 347 6.38 7.58 26.70
C ALA A 347 7.47 8.47 27.33
N ASN A 348 8.64 8.59 26.71
CA ASN A 348 9.72 9.45 27.16
C ASN A 348 9.63 10.83 26.48
N GLY A 349 9.55 10.85 25.14
CA GLY A 349 9.45 12.08 24.33
C GLY A 349 8.11 12.82 24.46
N SER A 350 6.99 12.10 24.52
CA SER A 350 5.64 12.68 24.45
C SER A 350 4.95 12.70 25.80
N ARG A 351 4.72 13.91 26.35
CA ARG A 351 3.95 14.07 27.60
C ARG A 351 2.51 13.57 27.44
N ALA A 352 1.83 13.94 26.36
CA ALA A 352 0.44 13.56 26.16
C ALA A 352 0.25 12.04 26.12
N PHE A 353 1.17 11.32 25.45
CA PHE A 353 1.12 9.87 25.34
C PHE A 353 1.44 9.18 26.65
N ARG A 354 2.55 9.58 27.31
CA ARG A 354 2.91 9.05 28.62
C ARG A 354 1.78 9.24 29.63
N ASP A 355 1.20 10.43 29.71
CA ASP A 355 0.21 10.74 30.72
C ASP A 355 -1.09 9.95 30.45
N ALA A 356 -1.47 9.73 29.19
CA ALA A 356 -2.57 8.84 28.81
C ALA A 356 -2.28 7.35 29.10
N MET A 357 -1.09 6.86 28.74
CA MET A 357 -0.62 5.48 28.99
C MET A 357 -0.53 5.19 30.50
N LEU A 358 -0.05 6.15 31.28
CA LEU A 358 0.02 6.07 32.74
C LEU A 358 -1.38 5.89 33.35
N GLU A 359 -2.34 6.68 32.88
CA GLU A 359 -3.74 6.67 33.32
C GLU A 359 -4.58 5.55 32.66
N GLN A 360 -3.98 4.71 31.82
CA GLN A 360 -4.65 3.64 31.05
C GLN A 360 -5.78 4.16 30.14
N ARG A 361 -5.69 5.41 29.70
CA ARG A 361 -6.54 6.01 28.67
C ARG A 361 -6.06 5.55 27.29
N TRP A 362 -6.25 4.27 27.01
CA TRP A 362 -5.76 3.63 25.79
C TRP A 362 -6.33 4.28 24.52
N ASP A 363 -7.59 4.71 24.56
CA ASP A 363 -8.25 5.34 23.41
C ASP A 363 -7.64 6.73 23.10
N ASP A 364 -7.10 7.44 24.10
CA ASP A 364 -6.31 8.66 23.91
C ASP A 364 -4.89 8.35 23.41
N CYS A 365 -4.29 7.22 23.82
CA CYS A 365 -3.01 6.76 23.25
C CYS A 365 -3.18 6.46 21.75
N VAL A 366 -4.31 5.85 21.41
CA VAL A 366 -4.77 5.60 20.05
C VAL A 366 -5.12 6.92 19.32
N GLU A 367 -5.71 7.94 19.94
CA GLU A 367 -5.86 9.28 19.32
C GLU A 367 -4.54 10.03 19.12
N ILE A 368 -3.53 9.75 19.94
CA ILE A 368 -2.18 10.27 19.73
C ILE A 368 -1.49 9.55 18.60
N ALA A 369 -1.70 8.22 18.45
CA ALA A 369 -1.45 7.54 17.19
C ALA A 369 -2.22 8.29 16.10
N ARG A 370 -3.56 8.19 15.98
CA ARG A 370 -4.46 8.87 15.00
C ARG A 370 -3.92 10.23 14.53
N ALA A 371 -3.50 11.09 15.47
CA ALA A 371 -2.95 12.40 15.20
C ALA A 371 -1.65 12.40 14.38
N GLN A 372 -0.61 11.62 14.71
CA GLN A 372 0.69 11.63 14.02
C GLN A 372 0.64 11.27 12.53
N ILE A 373 -0.52 10.80 12.09
CA ILE A 373 -0.69 9.96 10.92
C ILE A 373 -1.28 10.74 9.79
N ARG A 374 -2.36 11.36 10.22
CA ARG A 374 -2.68 12.70 9.93
C ARG A 374 -1.39 13.59 9.84
N ASP A 375 -0.36 13.53 10.70
CA ASP A 375 0.74 14.52 10.59
C ASP A 375 1.55 14.43 9.26
N GLY A 376 1.35 13.38 8.44
CA GLY A 376 1.68 13.33 7.00
C GLY A 376 2.02 11.94 6.41
N ALA A 377 1.51 10.82 6.93
CA ALA A 377 2.47 9.99 7.66
C ALA A 377 2.67 8.47 7.35
N HIS A 378 3.96 8.24 7.05
CA HIS A 378 5.15 7.32 7.16
C HIS A 378 6.14 6.75 8.57
N LEU A 379 6.47 6.97 10.02
CA LEU A 379 5.88 6.72 11.56
C LEU A 379 5.32 7.73 12.62
N LEU A 380 4.97 7.52 13.94
CA LEU A 380 4.85 6.58 15.15
C LEU A 380 6.01 5.75 15.79
N ASP A 381 6.91 6.40 16.50
CA ASP A 381 7.72 5.71 17.49
C ASP A 381 6.89 5.20 18.70
N VAL A 382 6.64 3.88 18.82
CA VAL A 382 5.84 3.27 19.91
C VAL A 382 6.74 2.80 21.04
N CYS A 383 7.32 3.77 21.74
CA CYS A 383 8.06 3.53 22.97
C CYS A 383 7.13 3.50 24.18
N ILE A 384 6.96 2.34 24.80
CA ILE A 384 6.22 2.21 26.07
C ILE A 384 7.15 2.20 27.31
N ASP A 385 8.48 2.19 27.11
CA ASP A 385 9.47 2.00 28.18
C ASP A 385 9.39 3.14 29.21
N TYR A 386 8.74 2.88 30.35
CA TYR A 386 8.60 3.84 31.44
C TYR A 386 8.85 3.23 32.82
N VAL A 387 9.67 3.90 33.62
CA VAL A 387 10.19 3.39 34.90
C VAL A 387 9.07 3.09 35.89
N GLY A 388 8.95 1.81 36.28
CA GLY A 388 8.01 1.36 37.30
C GLY A 388 6.67 0.83 36.79
N ARG A 389 6.52 0.64 35.47
CA ARG A 389 5.38 -0.08 34.86
C ARG A 389 5.75 -1.49 34.41
N ASP A 390 4.73 -2.27 34.03
CA ASP A 390 4.87 -3.55 33.34
C ASP A 390 4.80 -3.31 31.83
N GLY A 391 5.96 -3.09 31.22
CA GLY A 391 6.06 -2.83 29.77
C GLY A 391 5.59 -4.00 28.90
N VAL A 392 5.61 -5.24 29.42
CA VAL A 392 5.09 -6.41 28.68
C VAL A 392 3.56 -6.33 28.60
N ASN A 393 2.88 -5.94 29.68
CA ASN A 393 1.45 -5.73 29.66
C ASN A 393 1.06 -4.47 28.86
N ASP A 394 1.78 -3.35 29.06
CA ASP A 394 1.50 -2.11 28.34
C ASP A 394 1.72 -2.25 26.83
N MET A 395 2.77 -2.97 26.39
CA MET A 395 2.96 -3.29 24.98
C MET A 395 1.88 -4.24 24.47
N LYS A 396 1.34 -5.17 25.27
CA LYS A 396 0.22 -6.02 24.81
C LYS A 396 -1.07 -5.23 24.61
N GLU A 397 -1.40 -4.29 25.49
CA GLU A 397 -2.52 -3.37 25.28
C GLU A 397 -2.26 -2.43 24.10
N ILE A 398 -1.10 -1.75 24.04
CA ILE A 398 -0.85 -0.75 23.00
C ILE A 398 -0.56 -1.38 21.63
N ALA A 399 0.31 -2.38 21.51
CA ALA A 399 0.53 -3.05 20.24
C ALA A 399 -0.67 -3.91 19.81
N GLY A 400 -1.40 -4.53 20.75
CA GLY A 400 -2.64 -5.25 20.42
C GLY A 400 -3.73 -4.32 19.89
N ARG A 401 -3.91 -3.15 20.52
CA ARG A 401 -4.80 -2.10 20.01
C ARG A 401 -4.28 -1.45 18.75
N PHE A 402 -2.99 -1.15 18.63
CA PHE A 402 -2.45 -0.47 17.45
C PHE A 402 -2.48 -1.43 16.26
N ALA A 403 -2.22 -2.72 16.46
CA ALA A 403 -2.52 -3.78 15.52
C ALA A 403 -4.02 -3.98 15.23
N THR A 404 -4.92 -3.06 15.58
CA THR A 404 -6.14 -2.82 14.81
C THR A 404 -6.46 -1.33 14.68
N ALA A 405 -6.58 -0.64 15.81
CA ALA A 405 -6.99 0.75 16.01
C ALA A 405 -5.97 1.78 15.52
N SER A 406 -4.72 1.40 15.27
CA SER A 406 -3.82 2.23 14.51
C SER A 406 -3.53 1.48 13.25
N THR A 407 -4.23 1.75 12.16
CA THR A 407 -3.65 2.74 11.25
C THR A 407 -2.30 2.46 10.62
N LEU A 408 -1.32 2.10 11.42
CA LEU A 408 0.07 2.15 11.09
C LEU A 408 0.85 1.01 11.72
N PRO A 409 1.99 0.65 11.11
CA PRO A 409 3.08 -0.12 11.69
C PRO A 409 3.48 0.32 13.07
N LEU A 410 4.40 -0.42 13.68
CA LEU A 410 5.04 0.02 14.91
C LEU A 410 6.55 0.06 14.77
N VAL A 411 7.16 1.16 15.19
CA VAL A 411 8.38 1.06 15.96
C VAL A 411 7.97 0.34 17.22
N LEU A 412 8.49 -0.86 17.42
CA LEU A 412 8.60 -1.37 18.77
C LEU A 412 9.89 -0.77 19.32
N ASP A 413 9.78 0.41 19.94
CA ASP A 413 10.90 1.07 20.61
C ASP A 413 10.99 0.57 22.05
N SER A 414 11.95 -0.31 22.29
CA SER A 414 12.26 -0.79 23.64
C SER A 414 13.64 -1.40 23.66
N THR A 415 14.33 -1.22 24.79
CA THR A 415 15.60 -1.91 25.04
C THR A 415 15.44 -3.30 25.65
N GLU A 416 14.20 -3.74 25.93
CA GLU A 416 13.90 -4.98 26.62
C GLU A 416 13.29 -6.04 25.68
N PRO A 417 13.98 -7.17 25.40
CA PRO A 417 13.50 -8.19 24.46
C PRO A 417 12.11 -8.76 24.79
N ALA A 418 11.74 -8.81 26.07
CA ALA A 418 10.41 -9.28 26.48
C ALA A 418 9.28 -8.32 26.08
N VAL A 419 9.54 -7.00 26.05
CA VAL A 419 8.61 -5.98 25.58
C VAL A 419 8.45 -6.09 24.07
N LEU A 420 9.57 -6.22 23.36
CA LEU A 420 9.58 -6.38 21.90
C LEU A 420 8.80 -7.63 21.49
N GLN A 421 9.12 -8.81 22.04
CA GLN A 421 8.32 -10.03 21.83
C GLN A 421 6.84 -9.82 22.16
N ALA A 422 6.52 -9.08 23.22
CA ALA A 422 5.14 -8.84 23.61
C ALA A 422 4.35 -8.00 22.60
N GLY A 423 5.01 -7.09 21.88
CA GLY A 423 4.43 -6.40 20.72
C GLY A 423 4.33 -7.31 19.50
N LEU A 424 5.33 -8.16 19.29
CA LEU A 424 5.40 -9.11 18.17
C LEU A 424 4.48 -10.35 18.33
N GLU A 425 3.90 -10.58 19.50
CA GLU A 425 2.84 -11.57 19.69
C GLU A 425 1.44 -10.93 19.66
N MET A 426 1.33 -9.70 19.15
CA MET A 426 0.12 -8.87 19.15
C MET A 426 -0.09 -8.12 17.84
N LEU A 427 0.95 -7.50 17.29
CA LEU A 427 1.04 -7.41 15.85
C LEU A 427 1.08 -8.82 15.26
N GLY A 428 0.48 -8.96 14.09
CA GLY A 428 0.80 -10.05 13.18
C GLY A 428 1.67 -9.56 12.01
N GLY A 429 1.94 -8.24 11.93
CA GLY A 429 2.71 -7.58 10.88
C GLY A 429 3.97 -6.85 11.36
N ARG A 430 4.92 -6.76 10.44
CA ARG A 430 6.31 -6.33 10.60
C ARG A 430 6.46 -4.88 11.01
N ALA A 431 6.24 -4.71 12.30
CA ALA A 431 7.06 -3.88 13.14
C ALA A 431 8.53 -3.88 12.74
N VAL A 432 9.29 -2.99 13.35
CA VAL A 432 10.73 -3.15 13.49
C VAL A 432 11.13 -2.84 14.91
N ILE A 433 12.22 -3.46 15.33
CA ILE A 433 12.83 -3.16 16.60
C ILE A 433 13.72 -1.92 16.46
N ASN A 434 13.31 -0.85 17.14
CA ASN A 434 14.21 0.18 17.62
C ASN A 434 14.64 -0.27 19.02
N SER A 435 15.88 -0.70 19.26
CA SER A 435 17.03 -0.78 18.33
C SER A 435 17.95 -1.94 18.70
N VAL A 436 18.94 -2.21 17.84
CA VAL A 436 20.15 -2.93 18.23
C VAL A 436 21.39 -2.06 18.11
N ASN A 437 22.38 -2.38 18.92
CA ASN A 437 23.70 -1.77 18.97
C ASN A 437 24.61 -2.65 19.85
N TYR A 438 25.89 -2.29 20.00
CA TYR A 438 26.85 -3.06 20.80
C TYR A 438 27.17 -2.46 22.17
N GLU A 439 26.28 -1.67 22.79
CA GLU A 439 26.51 -1.06 24.13
C GLU A 439 26.84 -2.10 25.21
N ASP A 440 26.23 -3.29 25.16
CA ASP A 440 26.57 -4.46 25.99
C ASP A 440 27.28 -5.60 25.22
N GLY A 441 27.80 -5.30 24.02
CA GLY A 441 28.59 -6.20 23.18
C GLY A 441 27.78 -7.19 22.30
N ASP A 442 28.51 -7.96 21.50
CA ASP A 442 27.98 -8.91 20.50
C ASP A 442 27.87 -10.37 21.01
N GLY A 443 28.15 -10.62 22.29
CA GLY A 443 28.15 -11.97 22.86
C GLY A 443 26.74 -12.62 22.96
N PRO A 444 26.60 -13.96 22.96
CA PRO A 444 25.29 -14.66 22.90
C PRO A 444 24.28 -14.39 24.04
N SER A 445 24.65 -13.61 25.04
CA SER A 445 23.78 -13.20 26.16
C SER A 445 23.44 -11.71 26.18
N SER A 446 23.94 -10.92 25.22
CA SER A 446 23.66 -9.49 25.14
C SER A 446 22.22 -9.20 24.70
N ARG A 447 21.78 -7.96 24.89
CA ARG A 447 20.53 -7.46 24.30
C ARG A 447 20.59 -7.59 22.78
N PHE A 448 21.71 -7.24 22.14
CA PHE A 448 21.94 -7.45 20.71
C PHE A 448 21.57 -8.88 20.31
N ALA A 449 22.25 -9.91 20.84
CA ALA A 449 22.01 -11.30 20.43
C ALA A 449 20.58 -11.81 20.76
N ARG A 450 19.97 -11.33 21.86
CA ARG A 450 18.60 -11.72 22.26
C ARG A 450 17.52 -11.06 21.42
N ILE A 451 17.70 -9.78 21.10
CA ILE A 451 16.88 -9.09 20.11
C ILE A 451 17.07 -9.81 18.78
N MET A 452 18.32 -9.96 18.32
CA MET A 452 18.70 -10.64 17.08
C MET A 452 18.20 -12.10 16.93
N ALA A 453 17.74 -12.75 18.01
CA ALA A 453 17.04 -14.04 17.98
C ALA A 453 15.53 -13.92 17.73
N LEU A 454 14.82 -13.04 18.47
CA LEU A 454 13.43 -12.67 18.14
C LEU A 454 13.37 -12.16 16.69
N VAL A 455 14.40 -11.43 16.32
CA VAL A 455 14.66 -10.89 15.01
C VAL A 455 14.68 -11.94 13.90
N GLN A 456 15.09 -13.17 14.15
CA GLN A 456 14.95 -14.23 13.13
C GLN A 456 13.65 -15.02 13.31
N GLU A 457 13.19 -15.23 14.54
CA GLU A 457 11.94 -15.95 14.84
C GLU A 457 10.67 -15.16 14.45
N HIS A 458 10.77 -13.85 14.28
CA HIS A 458 9.76 -13.07 13.58
C HIS A 458 10.32 -12.14 12.51
N GLY A 459 11.61 -11.98 12.19
CA GLY A 459 12.04 -11.65 10.81
C GLY A 459 13.08 -10.57 10.46
N ALA A 460 13.23 -9.45 11.19
CA ALA A 460 14.56 -8.85 11.39
C ALA A 460 15.19 -7.79 10.49
N ALA A 461 14.72 -6.57 10.62
CA ALA A 461 15.38 -5.31 10.36
C ALA A 461 15.46 -4.66 11.71
N VAL A 462 16.19 -3.57 11.70
CA VAL A 462 16.56 -3.00 12.95
C VAL A 462 16.96 -1.58 12.69
N VAL A 463 16.58 -0.73 13.64
CA VAL A 463 17.33 0.50 13.84
C VAL A 463 18.67 0.07 14.44
N ALA A 464 19.70 0.03 13.61
CA ALA A 464 21.07 -0.25 13.97
C ALA A 464 21.71 1.08 14.40
N LEU A 465 21.65 1.42 15.70
CA LEU A 465 22.25 2.65 16.19
C LEU A 465 23.78 2.56 16.06
N THR A 466 24.43 3.66 15.66
CA THR A 466 25.90 3.74 15.63
C THR A 466 26.52 3.89 17.03
N ILE A 467 26.23 2.94 17.92
CA ILE A 467 26.78 2.81 19.28
C ILE A 467 27.58 1.51 19.34
N ASP A 468 28.85 1.60 19.75
CA ASP A 468 29.74 0.46 19.99
C ASP A 468 30.26 0.43 21.44
N GLU A 469 31.19 -0.48 21.74
CA GLU A 469 31.77 -0.64 23.07
C GLU A 469 32.67 0.56 23.50
N GLU A 470 33.00 1.48 22.57
CA GLU A 470 33.65 2.77 22.89
C GLU A 470 32.60 3.85 23.23
N GLY A 471 31.33 3.63 22.87
CA GLY A 471 30.18 4.47 23.20
C GLY A 471 29.37 4.93 21.98
N GLN A 472 28.66 6.05 22.13
CA GLN A 472 27.82 6.63 21.08
C GLN A 472 28.67 7.39 20.05
N ALA A 473 28.63 7.01 18.76
CA ALA A 473 29.57 7.54 17.77
C ALA A 473 29.31 9.01 17.40
N ARG A 474 30.31 9.86 17.63
CA ARG A 474 30.19 11.34 17.46
C ARG A 474 30.80 11.90 16.18
N THR A 475 31.91 11.35 15.68
CA THR A 475 32.55 11.80 14.42
C THR A 475 32.07 10.99 13.22
N ALA A 476 32.13 11.57 12.01
CA ALA A 476 31.69 10.90 10.79
C ALA A 476 32.41 9.56 10.55
N GLU A 477 33.73 9.54 10.73
CA GLU A 477 34.56 8.33 10.60
C GLU A 477 34.13 7.23 11.57
N TRP A 478 33.80 7.57 12.82
CA TRP A 478 33.35 6.61 13.83
C TRP A 478 31.94 6.11 13.53
N LYS A 479 31.00 7.00 13.18
CA LYS A 479 29.63 6.63 12.77
C LYS A 479 29.65 5.61 11.62
N VAL A 480 30.41 5.89 10.57
CA VAL A 480 30.58 4.99 9.40
C VAL A 480 31.28 3.67 9.79
N ARG A 481 32.28 3.69 10.67
CA ARG A 481 32.96 2.50 11.19
C ARG A 481 32.01 1.53 11.90
N VAL A 482 31.09 2.06 12.73
CA VAL A 482 30.12 1.23 13.46
C VAL A 482 29.03 0.72 12.53
N ALA A 483 28.53 1.58 11.63
CA ALA A 483 27.57 1.20 10.58
C ALA A 483 28.08 0.02 9.73
N ASP A 484 29.33 0.09 9.27
CA ASP A 484 29.95 -0.94 8.44
C ASP A 484 30.19 -2.26 9.19
N ARG A 485 30.38 -2.23 10.52
CA ARG A 485 30.37 -3.45 11.38
C ARG A 485 28.96 -4.03 11.47
N LEU A 486 27.96 -3.23 11.83
CA LEU A 486 26.57 -3.64 11.98
C LEU A 486 26.05 -4.29 10.69
N ILE A 487 26.20 -3.62 9.55
CA ILE A 487 25.75 -4.14 8.24
C ILE A 487 26.33 -5.52 7.93
N LYS A 488 27.62 -5.75 8.24
CA LYS A 488 28.31 -7.03 7.98
C LYS A 488 27.90 -8.13 8.94
N ASP A 489 27.65 -7.79 10.20
CA ASP A 489 27.24 -8.76 11.23
C ASP A 489 25.78 -9.22 11.01
N LEU A 490 24.87 -8.25 10.84
CA LEU A 490 23.45 -8.48 10.55
C LEU A 490 23.24 -9.32 9.28
N THR A 491 24.01 -9.06 8.22
CA THR A 491 23.93 -9.85 6.97
C THR A 491 24.61 -11.22 7.08
N ALA A 492 25.83 -11.31 7.62
CA ALA A 492 26.61 -12.54 7.59
C ALA A 492 26.23 -13.57 8.67
N ASN A 493 25.82 -13.12 9.86
CA ASN A 493 25.48 -14.00 10.97
C ASN A 493 23.97 -14.21 11.15
N TYR A 494 23.13 -13.26 10.70
CA TYR A 494 21.68 -13.33 10.89
C TYR A 494 20.86 -13.45 9.59
N GLY A 495 21.50 -13.37 8.41
CA GLY A 495 20.83 -13.63 7.12
C GLY A 495 19.79 -12.56 6.72
N MET A 496 19.83 -11.39 7.38
CA MET A 496 19.20 -10.16 6.89
C MET A 496 19.86 -9.71 5.59
N LYS A 497 19.29 -8.73 4.89
CA LYS A 497 19.99 -8.07 3.77
C LYS A 497 20.24 -6.61 4.07
N VAL A 498 21.14 -6.05 3.25
CA VAL A 498 21.67 -4.70 3.46
C VAL A 498 20.56 -3.65 3.43
N GLU A 499 19.54 -3.84 2.60
CA GLU A 499 18.47 -2.85 2.51
C GLU A 499 17.58 -2.84 3.74
N ASP A 500 17.38 -3.95 4.44
CA ASP A 500 16.57 -4.09 5.67
C ASP A 500 17.32 -3.63 6.93
N ILE A 501 18.24 -2.69 6.76
CA ILE A 501 19.04 -2.13 7.85
C ILE A 501 18.86 -0.62 7.77
N LEU A 502 18.27 -0.05 8.83
CA LEU A 502 18.38 1.37 9.10
C LEU A 502 19.62 1.57 9.93
N VAL A 503 20.57 2.36 9.46
CA VAL A 503 21.62 2.86 10.33
C VAL A 503 21.15 4.18 10.93
N ASP A 504 20.93 4.25 12.25
CA ASP A 504 20.82 5.56 12.91
C ASP A 504 22.22 6.15 13.07
N THR A 505 22.44 7.23 12.32
CA THR A 505 23.74 7.92 12.29
C THR A 505 23.99 8.83 13.50
N LEU A 506 23.09 8.82 14.51
CA LEU A 506 23.09 9.52 15.79
C LEU A 506 23.16 11.05 15.73
N THR A 507 22.01 11.69 15.92
CA THR A 507 21.90 13.15 16.07
C THR A 507 22.06 13.59 17.52
N PHE A 508 22.92 14.59 17.76
CA PHE A 508 23.16 15.20 19.09
C PHE A 508 22.81 16.69 19.12
N PRO A 509 22.58 17.31 20.31
CA PRO A 509 22.20 18.71 20.39
C PRO A 509 23.37 19.67 20.11
N ILE A 510 23.27 20.48 19.06
CA ILE A 510 24.28 21.51 18.72
C ILE A 510 24.07 22.83 19.48
N ALA A 511 22.91 23.01 20.12
CA ALA A 511 22.50 24.25 20.80
C ALA A 511 23.00 24.39 22.26
N THR A 512 23.81 23.45 22.77
CA THR A 512 24.22 23.40 24.20
C THR A 512 25.17 24.53 24.63
N GLY A 513 25.82 25.19 23.67
CA GLY A 513 26.93 26.12 23.94
C GLY A 513 28.26 25.45 24.31
N GLN A 514 28.32 24.11 24.33
CA GLN A 514 29.57 23.38 24.56
C GLN A 514 30.36 23.27 23.26
N GLU A 515 31.63 23.64 23.28
CA GLU A 515 32.51 23.60 22.10
C GLU A 515 32.61 22.20 21.49
N GLU A 516 32.51 21.16 22.33
CA GLU A 516 32.56 19.76 21.91
C GLU A 516 31.33 19.30 21.10
N THR A 517 30.14 19.91 21.23
CA THR A 517 28.92 19.46 20.49
C THR A 517 28.62 20.28 19.24
N ARG A 518 29.32 21.38 19.00
CA ARG A 518 29.10 22.28 17.84
C ARG A 518 29.08 21.58 16.48
N ARG A 519 29.99 20.61 16.28
CA ARG A 519 30.17 19.94 15.00
C ARG A 519 29.23 18.76 14.76
N ASP A 520 28.52 18.27 15.78
CA ASP A 520 27.81 16.97 15.70
C ASP A 520 26.81 16.90 14.52
N GLY A 521 26.18 18.03 14.16
CA GLY A 521 25.34 18.13 12.96
C GLY A 521 26.11 17.87 11.66
N ILE A 522 27.28 18.47 11.47
CA ILE A 522 28.15 18.25 10.30
C ILE A 522 28.64 16.80 10.25
N GLU A 523 29.07 16.26 11.38
CA GLU A 523 29.56 14.88 11.49
C GLU A 523 28.45 13.87 11.13
N THR A 524 27.19 14.19 11.43
CA THR A 524 26.02 13.37 11.07
C THR A 524 25.70 13.49 9.57
N ILE A 525 25.62 14.72 9.03
CA ILE A 525 25.41 15.00 7.59
C ILE A 525 26.48 14.29 6.72
N GLU A 526 27.74 14.31 7.16
CA GLU A 526 28.84 13.67 6.44
C GLU A 526 28.87 12.15 6.63
N ALA A 527 28.46 11.62 7.79
CA ALA A 527 28.29 10.18 7.98
C ALA A 527 27.26 9.59 7.02
N ILE A 528 26.09 10.25 6.88
CA ILE A 528 25.04 9.84 5.93
C ILE A 528 25.60 9.79 4.51
N ARG A 529 26.30 10.85 4.08
CA ARG A 529 26.90 10.97 2.74
C ARG A 529 27.91 9.87 2.45
N GLN A 530 28.81 9.59 3.40
CA GLN A 530 29.82 8.54 3.26
C GLN A 530 29.21 7.14 3.30
N LEU A 531 28.23 6.91 4.17
CA LEU A 531 27.53 5.64 4.30
C LEU A 531 26.73 5.31 3.04
N LYS A 532 26.01 6.28 2.46
CA LYS A 532 25.31 6.11 1.17
C LYS A 532 26.26 5.89 -0.02
N ALA A 533 27.47 6.42 0.03
CA ALA A 533 28.49 6.14 -0.98
C ALA A 533 29.11 4.74 -0.82
N LEU A 534 29.18 4.21 0.41
CA LEU A 534 29.75 2.89 0.72
C LEU A 534 28.75 1.73 0.53
N HIS A 535 27.51 1.93 0.97
CA HIS A 535 26.43 0.94 0.97
C HIS A 535 25.15 1.52 0.31
N PRO A 536 25.09 1.68 -1.02
CA PRO A 536 24.00 2.41 -1.68
C PRO A 536 22.58 1.83 -1.50
N THR A 537 22.48 0.55 -1.11
CA THR A 537 21.21 -0.15 -0.80
C THR A 537 20.78 -0.06 0.66
N VAL A 538 21.67 0.25 1.61
CA VAL A 538 21.33 0.41 3.04
C VAL A 538 20.41 1.60 3.26
N GLN A 539 19.68 1.60 4.37
CA GLN A 539 18.99 2.80 4.83
C GLN A 539 19.73 3.53 5.94
N THR A 540 19.33 4.78 6.13
CA THR A 540 19.89 5.73 7.05
C THR A 540 18.74 6.44 7.76
N THR A 541 18.73 6.39 9.08
CA THR A 541 17.78 7.12 9.92
C THR A 541 18.49 8.06 10.90
N LEU A 542 17.73 8.86 11.64
CA LEU A 542 18.23 9.64 12.78
C LEU A 542 17.11 10.18 13.68
N GLY A 543 17.35 10.26 14.99
CA GLY A 543 16.49 11.04 15.88
C GLY A 543 16.57 12.57 15.66
N LEU A 544 15.75 13.16 14.78
CA LEU A 544 15.89 14.57 14.38
C LEU A 544 15.70 15.54 15.55
N SER A 545 14.67 15.33 16.37
CA SER A 545 14.31 16.23 17.48
C SER A 545 15.40 16.44 18.54
N ASN A 546 16.47 15.63 18.49
CA ASN A 546 17.67 15.78 19.30
C ASN A 546 18.54 16.98 18.89
N ILE A 547 18.59 17.38 17.60
CA ILE A 547 19.50 18.43 17.10
C ILE A 547 19.29 19.78 17.83
N SER A 548 18.04 20.06 18.16
CA SER A 548 17.56 21.32 18.72
C SER A 548 17.19 21.24 20.21
N PHE A 549 17.65 20.20 20.93
CA PHE A 549 17.34 20.06 22.35
C PHE A 549 17.89 21.26 23.16
N GLY A 550 17.04 21.84 24.01
CA GLY A 550 17.34 23.05 24.79
C GLY A 550 16.87 24.38 24.17
N LEU A 551 16.41 24.39 22.91
CA LEU A 551 15.85 25.59 22.26
C LEU A 551 14.35 25.78 22.53
N ASN A 552 13.85 27.01 22.31
CA ASN A 552 12.42 27.33 22.36
C ASN A 552 11.68 26.74 21.13
N PRO A 553 10.33 26.61 21.15
CA PRO A 553 9.59 25.91 20.09
C PRO A 553 9.81 26.46 18.67
N ALA A 554 9.79 27.78 18.47
CA ALA A 554 10.02 28.38 17.15
C ALA A 554 11.46 28.14 16.65
N ALA A 555 12.44 28.32 17.53
CA ALA A 555 13.85 28.05 17.24
C ALA A 555 14.12 26.54 16.98
N ARG A 556 13.37 25.63 17.60
CA ARG A 556 13.39 24.19 17.29
C ARG A 556 12.83 23.90 15.90
N GLN A 557 11.67 24.48 15.56
CA GLN A 557 10.97 24.26 14.30
C GLN A 557 11.86 24.61 13.09
N VAL A 558 12.48 25.80 13.11
CA VAL A 558 13.41 26.23 12.05
C VAL A 558 14.68 25.38 12.01
N LEU A 559 15.30 25.06 13.16
CA LEU A 559 16.56 24.31 13.17
C LEU A 559 16.37 22.85 12.72
N ASN A 560 15.30 22.19 13.16
CA ASN A 560 14.93 20.86 12.70
C ASN A 560 14.75 20.84 11.18
N SER A 561 14.00 21.80 10.63
CA SER A 561 13.70 21.89 9.20
C SER A 561 14.94 22.07 8.33
N VAL A 562 15.85 22.98 8.74
CA VAL A 562 17.10 23.24 8.04
C VAL A 562 18.05 22.04 8.13
N PHE A 563 18.23 21.47 9.33
CA PHE A 563 19.10 20.30 9.52
C PHE A 563 18.60 19.09 8.71
N LEU A 564 17.29 18.85 8.72
CA LEU A 564 16.66 17.81 7.94
C LEU A 564 16.89 17.98 6.44
N HIS A 565 16.70 19.19 5.91
CA HIS A 565 16.93 19.48 4.49
C HIS A 565 18.35 19.10 4.06
N GLU A 566 19.37 19.51 4.84
CA GLU A 566 20.77 19.21 4.56
C GLU A 566 21.10 17.71 4.67
N CYS A 567 20.49 16.99 5.62
CA CYS A 567 20.63 15.53 5.71
C CYS A 567 19.98 14.81 4.51
N VAL A 568 18.82 15.27 4.04
CA VAL A 568 18.14 14.71 2.86
C VAL A 568 18.95 15.00 1.58
N GLN A 569 19.56 16.18 1.46
CA GLN A 569 20.54 16.47 0.40
C GLN A 569 21.84 15.65 0.53
N ALA A 570 22.17 15.12 1.71
CA ALA A 570 23.25 14.15 1.91
C ALA A 570 22.86 12.71 1.56
N GLY A 571 21.58 12.44 1.32
CA GLY A 571 21.05 11.12 0.96
C GLY A 571 20.31 10.40 2.09
N LEU A 572 19.89 11.09 3.16
CA LEU A 572 19.14 10.50 4.27
C LEU A 572 17.88 9.77 3.77
N ASP A 573 17.62 8.57 4.30
CA ASP A 573 16.36 7.89 4.11
C ASP A 573 15.33 8.50 5.04
N SER A 574 15.39 8.19 6.34
CA SER A 574 14.44 8.59 7.40
C SER A 574 14.98 9.38 8.59
N ALA A 575 14.07 9.85 9.45
CA ALA A 575 14.37 10.67 10.61
C ALA A 575 13.25 10.58 11.66
N ILE A 576 13.47 10.22 12.92
CA ILE A 576 12.42 10.30 13.96
C ILE A 576 12.08 11.78 14.23
N VAL A 577 10.87 12.22 13.88
CA VAL A 577 10.41 13.62 13.97
C VAL A 577 8.89 13.75 13.99
N HIS A 578 8.38 14.88 14.49
CA HIS A 578 7.00 15.34 14.37
C HIS A 578 6.77 16.10 13.05
N ALA A 579 6.26 15.41 12.03
CA ALA A 579 6.09 15.89 10.65
C ALA A 579 5.53 17.32 10.48
N SER A 580 4.37 17.65 11.06
CA SER A 580 3.75 18.99 10.97
C SER A 580 4.51 20.12 11.69
N LYS A 581 5.73 19.86 12.17
CA LYS A 581 6.66 20.84 12.73
C LYS A 581 7.95 20.97 11.90
N ILE A 582 7.91 20.47 10.66
CA ILE A 582 8.83 20.84 9.59
C ILE A 582 8.27 22.07 8.83
N LEU A 583 9.16 22.88 8.26
CA LEU A 583 8.87 24.07 7.46
C LEU A 583 9.62 24.01 6.12
N PRO A 584 8.98 24.29 4.97
CA PRO A 584 9.64 24.40 3.69
C PRO A 584 10.63 25.57 3.69
N MET A 585 11.81 25.34 3.13
CA MET A 585 12.94 26.30 3.10
C MET A 585 12.61 27.66 2.46
N SER A 586 11.49 27.79 1.73
CA SER A 586 11.01 29.04 1.13
C SER A 586 10.15 29.91 2.06
N ARG A 587 10.00 29.53 3.33
CA ARG A 587 9.11 30.17 4.33
C ARG A 587 9.79 30.49 5.64
N ILE A 588 10.89 29.79 5.92
CA ILE A 588 11.88 30.24 6.89
C ILE A 588 12.46 31.54 6.33
N ALA A 589 12.29 32.65 7.07
CA ALA A 589 12.80 33.95 6.67
C ALA A 589 14.31 33.89 6.36
N ASP A 590 14.76 34.64 5.35
CA ASP A 590 16.14 34.54 4.84
C ASP A 590 17.20 34.65 5.94
N ASP A 591 17.02 35.56 6.90
CA ASP A 591 17.94 35.74 8.03
C ASP A 591 17.92 34.56 9.02
N GLN A 592 16.75 34.05 9.37
CA GLN A 592 16.59 32.85 10.19
C GLN A 592 17.21 31.61 9.52
N ARG A 593 17.02 31.45 8.21
CA ARG A 593 17.54 30.32 7.44
C ARG A 593 19.07 30.36 7.33
N GLU A 594 19.66 31.51 6.97
CA GLU A 594 21.12 31.63 6.87
C GLU A 594 21.80 31.44 8.23
N VAL A 595 21.22 31.93 9.34
CA VAL A 595 21.80 31.72 10.68
C VAL A 595 21.60 30.29 11.18
N ALA A 596 20.50 29.61 10.83
CA ALA A 596 20.34 28.18 11.07
C ALA A 596 21.37 27.34 10.29
N LEU A 597 21.63 27.67 9.02
CA LEU A 597 22.68 27.04 8.21
C LEU A 597 24.08 27.32 8.76
N ASP A 598 24.37 28.55 9.18
CA ASP A 598 25.64 28.90 9.84
C ASP A 598 25.80 28.17 11.19
N LEU A 599 24.71 27.81 11.89
CA LEU A 599 24.73 26.99 13.12
C LEU A 599 24.95 25.50 12.82
N VAL A 600 24.20 24.91 11.88
CA VAL A 600 24.36 23.50 11.46
C VAL A 600 25.77 23.23 10.93
N TYR A 601 26.37 24.19 10.23
CA TYR A 601 27.72 24.09 9.66
C TYR A 601 28.83 24.75 10.51
N ASP A 602 28.55 25.12 11.77
CA ASP A 602 29.47 25.81 12.71
C ASP A 602 30.34 26.89 12.04
N ARG A 603 29.72 27.76 11.22
CA ARG A 603 30.39 28.80 10.39
C ARG A 603 30.79 30.03 11.22
N ARG A 604 31.33 29.77 12.41
CA ARG A 604 31.85 30.75 13.37
C ARG A 604 32.98 31.56 12.75
N ARG A 605 33.01 32.87 13.01
CA ARG A 605 34.04 33.78 12.48
C ARG A 605 34.88 34.31 13.62
N LEU A 606 36.19 34.15 13.49
CA LEU A 606 37.18 34.69 14.43
C LEU A 606 37.86 35.91 13.80
N ASN A 607 38.06 36.96 14.58
CA ASN A 607 38.80 38.13 14.14
C ASN A 607 40.32 37.86 14.08
N SER A 608 41.10 38.84 13.59
CA SER A 608 42.56 38.73 13.44
C SER A 608 43.35 38.58 14.75
N GLU A 609 42.69 38.71 15.91
CA GLU A 609 43.29 38.51 17.24
C GLU A 609 42.85 37.16 17.89
N GLY A 610 42.02 36.37 17.20
CA GLY A 610 41.54 35.07 17.65
C GLY A 610 40.29 35.10 18.53
N PHE A 611 39.64 36.26 18.69
CA PHE A 611 38.36 36.37 19.40
C PHE A 611 37.17 36.13 18.47
N VAL A 612 36.06 35.66 19.03
CA VAL A 612 34.83 35.40 18.28
C VAL A 612 34.19 36.72 17.84
N GLU A 613 34.05 36.89 16.53
CA GLU A 613 33.41 38.05 15.87
C GLU A 613 31.96 37.75 15.51
N TYR A 614 31.67 36.50 15.12
CA TYR A 614 30.33 35.99 14.88
C TYR A 614 30.21 34.58 15.42
N ASP A 615 29.20 34.37 16.28
CA ASP A 615 28.83 33.07 16.83
C ASP A 615 27.41 32.72 16.39
N PRO A 616 27.21 31.70 15.53
CA PRO A 616 25.89 31.36 15.00
C PRO A 616 24.87 31.10 16.10
N LEU A 617 25.25 30.46 17.21
CA LEU A 617 24.34 30.15 18.31
C LEU A 617 23.85 31.42 19.04
N GLN A 618 24.72 32.43 19.20
CA GLN A 618 24.31 33.70 19.82
C GLN A 618 23.42 34.52 18.89
N ALA A 619 23.72 34.54 17.60
CA ALA A 619 22.86 35.18 16.60
C ALA A 619 21.49 34.49 16.51
N TYR A 620 21.45 33.16 16.54
CA TYR A 620 20.21 32.38 16.50
C TYR A 620 19.35 32.63 17.74
N LEU A 621 19.94 32.64 18.94
CA LEU A 621 19.22 32.96 20.17
C LEU A 621 18.67 34.39 20.19
N GLN A 622 19.36 35.35 19.56
CA GLN A 622 18.87 36.74 19.42
C GLN A 622 17.73 36.86 18.41
N LEU A 623 17.76 36.13 17.29
CA LEU A 623 16.67 36.13 16.29
C LEU A 623 15.34 35.60 16.85
N PHE A 624 15.38 34.75 17.87
CA PHE A 624 14.19 34.20 18.54
C PHE A 624 13.98 34.77 19.97
N GLU A 625 14.61 35.89 20.32
CA GLU A 625 14.38 36.57 21.61
C GLU A 625 13.07 37.38 21.57
N GLY A 626 12.06 36.92 22.31
CA GLY A 626 10.73 37.55 22.34
C GLY A 626 9.82 37.21 21.15
N VAL A 627 10.26 36.34 20.24
CA VAL A 627 9.43 35.81 19.15
C VAL A 627 8.55 34.69 19.70
N GLU A 628 7.29 35.02 20.02
CA GLU A 628 6.22 34.03 20.10
C GLU A 628 5.83 33.57 18.70
N ALA A 629 5.29 32.35 18.57
CA ALA A 629 4.68 31.91 17.31
C ALA A 629 3.53 32.88 16.95
N SER A 630 3.54 33.41 15.72
CA SER A 630 2.80 34.62 15.37
C SER A 630 1.28 34.47 15.48
N SER A 631 0.63 35.50 16.04
CA SER A 631 -0.84 35.60 16.11
C SER A 631 -1.39 36.72 15.21
N SER A 632 -2.64 36.57 14.77
CA SER A 632 -3.22 37.20 13.57
C SER A 632 -3.49 38.72 13.60
N ALA A 633 -3.03 39.45 14.62
CA ALA A 633 -3.55 40.79 14.95
C ALA A 633 -3.13 41.94 14.00
N THR A 634 -1.98 41.87 13.32
CA THR A 634 -1.43 43.00 12.53
C THR A 634 -2.04 43.16 11.14
N ARG A 635 -2.49 42.06 10.51
CA ARG A 635 -2.87 42.00 9.08
C ARG A 635 -4.12 42.82 8.73
N ALA A 636 -4.99 43.09 9.70
CA ALA A 636 -6.26 43.78 9.49
C ALA A 636 -6.12 45.31 9.29
N GLU A 637 -5.13 45.96 9.92
CA GLU A 637 -4.94 47.41 9.81
C GLU A 637 -4.38 47.82 8.44
N GLU A 638 -3.52 46.99 7.85
CA GLU A 638 -2.92 47.23 6.53
C GLU A 638 -3.95 47.09 5.40
N LEU A 639 -4.81 46.06 5.46
CA LEU A 639 -5.87 45.84 4.46
C LEU A 639 -6.88 46.99 4.41
N ALA A 640 -7.20 47.58 5.57
CA ALA A 640 -8.12 48.71 5.68
C ALA A 640 -7.59 50.03 5.06
N ALA A 641 -6.27 50.13 4.83
CA ALA A 641 -5.65 51.31 4.23
C ALA A 641 -5.71 51.35 2.69
N LEU A 642 -6.16 50.26 2.03
CA LEU A 642 -6.19 50.13 0.57
C LEU A 642 -7.42 50.83 -0.07
N PRO A 643 -7.26 51.40 -1.29
CA PRO A 643 -8.38 51.88 -2.12
C PRO A 643 -9.40 50.76 -2.38
N LEU A 644 -10.70 51.09 -2.44
CA LEU A 644 -11.81 50.14 -2.47
C LEU A 644 -11.64 48.94 -3.43
N PHE A 645 -11.36 49.19 -4.72
CA PHE A 645 -11.24 48.10 -5.69
C PHE A 645 -9.94 47.28 -5.51
N GLU A 646 -8.85 47.91 -5.09
CA GLU A 646 -7.61 47.22 -4.71
C GLU A 646 -7.80 46.41 -3.41
N ARG A 647 -8.64 46.90 -2.48
CA ARG A 647 -9.04 46.20 -1.24
C ARG A 647 -9.89 44.97 -1.56
N LEU A 648 -10.83 45.06 -2.50
CA LEU A 648 -11.60 43.92 -3.00
C LEU A 648 -10.74 42.89 -3.75
N GLU A 649 -9.84 43.33 -4.65
CA GLU A 649 -8.85 42.42 -5.28
C GLU A 649 -7.98 41.73 -4.21
N ARG A 650 -7.49 42.49 -3.23
CA ARG A 650 -6.62 41.98 -2.16
C ARG A 650 -7.35 40.98 -1.26
N ARG A 651 -8.63 41.19 -0.94
CA ARG A 651 -9.47 40.21 -0.22
C ARG A 651 -9.60 38.88 -0.97
N ILE A 652 -9.78 38.92 -2.29
CA ILE A 652 -9.82 37.70 -3.10
C ILE A 652 -8.44 37.01 -3.09
N ILE A 653 -7.34 37.76 -3.13
CA ILE A 653 -5.97 37.22 -3.11
C ILE A 653 -5.56 36.65 -1.73
N ASP A 654 -5.94 37.30 -0.63
CA ASP A 654 -5.63 36.88 0.74
C ASP A 654 -6.64 35.89 1.35
N GLY A 655 -7.76 35.61 0.67
CA GLY A 655 -8.84 34.78 1.21
C GLY A 655 -9.64 35.44 2.35
N GLU A 656 -9.65 36.77 2.42
CA GLU A 656 -10.18 37.53 3.56
C GLU A 656 -11.66 37.92 3.40
N ARG A 657 -12.53 37.22 4.14
CA ARG A 657 -13.99 37.36 4.14
C ARG A 657 -14.50 38.48 5.07
N GLN A 658 -13.76 38.86 6.11
CA GLN A 658 -14.24 39.73 7.17
C GLN A 658 -14.35 41.20 6.72
N GLY A 659 -15.57 41.65 6.45
CA GLY A 659 -15.88 42.97 5.90
C GLY A 659 -16.01 43.01 4.38
N LEU A 660 -15.97 41.85 3.70
CA LEU A 660 -16.20 41.73 2.26
C LEU A 660 -17.53 42.37 1.83
N GLU A 661 -18.63 42.07 2.53
CA GLU A 661 -19.97 42.57 2.19
C GLU A 661 -20.06 44.11 2.24
N ALA A 662 -19.40 44.75 3.20
CA ALA A 662 -19.38 46.21 3.32
C ALA A 662 -18.61 46.88 2.16
N ASP A 663 -17.54 46.24 1.70
CA ASP A 663 -16.77 46.70 0.53
C ASP A 663 -17.54 46.44 -0.78
N LEU A 664 -18.39 45.40 -0.83
CA LEU A 664 -19.28 45.15 -1.98
C LEU A 664 -20.46 46.14 -2.02
N ASP A 665 -21.04 46.49 -0.87
CA ASP A 665 -22.01 47.59 -0.73
C ASP A 665 -21.42 48.94 -1.19
N GLU A 666 -20.18 49.25 -0.78
CA GLU A 666 -19.45 50.45 -1.22
C GLU A 666 -19.23 50.43 -2.75
N ALA A 667 -18.81 49.28 -3.30
CA ALA A 667 -18.54 49.12 -4.73
C ALA A 667 -19.81 49.12 -5.61
N LEU A 668 -20.94 48.62 -5.12
CA LEU A 668 -22.25 48.71 -5.78
C LEU A 668 -22.73 50.17 -5.94
N GLY A 669 -22.21 51.09 -5.12
CA GLY A 669 -22.40 52.54 -5.28
C GLY A 669 -21.64 53.15 -6.47
N GLU A 670 -20.58 52.50 -6.96
CA GLU A 670 -19.70 53.01 -8.03
C GLU A 670 -19.77 52.21 -9.35
N LYS A 671 -20.00 50.90 -9.31
CA LYS A 671 -20.05 50.00 -10.48
C LYS A 671 -21.31 49.10 -10.46
N PRO A 672 -21.87 48.75 -11.63
CA PRO A 672 -22.84 47.66 -11.72
C PRO A 672 -22.26 46.32 -11.23
N ALA A 673 -23.09 45.48 -10.61
CA ALA A 673 -22.69 44.19 -10.06
C ALA A 673 -21.81 43.33 -11.01
N LEU A 674 -22.24 43.18 -12.26
CA LEU A 674 -21.50 42.45 -13.30
C LEU A 674 -20.10 43.02 -13.59
N ALA A 675 -19.91 44.34 -13.48
CA ALA A 675 -18.60 44.98 -13.66
C ALA A 675 -17.70 44.87 -12.42
N ILE A 676 -18.27 44.73 -11.22
CA ILE A 676 -17.49 44.39 -10.01
C ILE A 676 -16.94 42.97 -10.14
N VAL A 677 -17.77 42.01 -10.56
CA VAL A 677 -17.33 40.64 -10.85
C VAL A 677 -16.25 40.63 -11.93
N ASN A 678 -16.52 41.21 -13.11
CA ASN A 678 -15.65 41.08 -14.27
C ASN A 678 -14.34 41.88 -14.18
N ASP A 679 -14.38 43.12 -13.69
CA ASP A 679 -13.22 44.02 -13.74
C ASP A 679 -12.38 44.01 -12.45
N THR A 680 -12.89 43.43 -11.35
CA THR A 680 -12.25 43.50 -10.03
C THR A 680 -12.14 42.12 -9.39
N LEU A 681 -13.23 41.37 -9.19
CA LEU A 681 -13.13 40.08 -8.50
C LEU A 681 -12.40 39.02 -9.34
N LEU A 682 -12.66 38.95 -10.65
CA LEU A 682 -11.88 38.10 -11.58
C LEU A 682 -10.41 38.56 -11.73
N SER A 683 -10.11 39.84 -11.49
CA SER A 683 -8.73 40.36 -11.53
C SER A 683 -7.91 39.80 -10.36
N GLY A 684 -8.45 39.84 -9.14
CA GLY A 684 -7.85 39.18 -7.97
C GLY A 684 -7.72 37.66 -8.14
N MET A 685 -8.77 37.00 -8.64
CA MET A 685 -8.79 35.55 -8.88
C MET A 685 -7.73 35.10 -9.92
N LYS A 686 -7.44 35.95 -10.92
CA LYS A 686 -6.37 35.70 -11.89
C LYS A 686 -4.98 35.73 -11.24
N VAL A 687 -4.72 36.66 -10.32
CA VAL A 687 -3.44 36.73 -9.59
C VAL A 687 -3.22 35.46 -8.77
N VAL A 688 -4.25 34.96 -8.09
CA VAL A 688 -4.24 33.66 -7.38
C VAL A 688 -3.86 32.52 -8.34
N GLY A 689 -4.41 32.49 -9.55
CA GLY A 689 -4.07 31.50 -10.58
C GLY A 689 -2.62 31.58 -11.08
N ASP A 690 -2.09 32.78 -11.31
CA ASP A 690 -0.69 32.97 -11.74
C ASP A 690 0.31 32.64 -10.60
N LEU A 691 -0.07 32.88 -9.33
CA LEU A 691 0.69 32.43 -8.17
C LEU A 691 0.66 30.90 -8.07
N PHE A 692 -0.51 30.25 -8.04
CA PHE A 692 -0.62 28.78 -7.99
C PHE A 692 0.15 28.11 -9.14
N GLY A 693 0.01 28.59 -10.37
CA GLY A 693 0.69 28.05 -11.56
C GLY A 693 2.21 28.23 -11.56
N SER A 694 2.74 29.18 -10.81
CA SER A 694 4.19 29.33 -10.56
C SER A 694 4.67 28.59 -9.29
N GLY A 695 3.78 27.85 -8.64
CA GLY A 695 3.99 27.23 -7.33
C GLY A 695 4.12 28.25 -6.19
N GLN A 696 3.73 29.51 -6.41
CA GLN A 696 3.73 30.63 -5.48
C GLN A 696 2.40 30.82 -4.72
N MET A 697 1.45 29.87 -4.76
CA MET A 697 0.31 29.87 -3.83
C MET A 697 -0.20 28.48 -3.51
N GLN A 698 -0.53 28.26 -2.23
CA GLN A 698 -1.08 27.01 -1.78
C GLN A 698 -2.49 26.78 -2.31
N LEU A 699 -2.84 25.52 -2.57
CA LEU A 699 -4.17 25.16 -3.04
C LEU A 699 -5.32 25.33 -1.99
N PRO A 700 -5.14 25.41 -0.64
CA PRO A 700 -6.21 25.83 0.26
C PRO A 700 -6.42 27.33 0.15
N PHE A 701 -5.35 28.13 0.04
CA PHE A 701 -5.48 29.57 -0.23
C PHE A 701 -6.20 29.80 -1.56
N VAL A 702 -5.97 28.99 -2.59
CA VAL A 702 -6.77 29.03 -3.85
C VAL A 702 -8.25 28.68 -3.59
N LEU A 703 -8.56 27.70 -2.74
CA LEU A 703 -9.94 27.33 -2.38
C LEU A 703 -10.61 28.41 -1.50
N GLN A 704 -9.90 28.97 -0.53
CA GLN A 704 -10.32 30.08 0.32
C GLN A 704 -10.59 31.35 -0.52
N SER A 705 -9.70 31.67 -1.48
CA SER A 705 -9.93 32.69 -2.50
C SER A 705 -11.21 32.41 -3.30
N ALA A 706 -11.45 31.15 -3.69
CA ALA A 706 -12.66 30.75 -4.40
C ALA A 706 -13.93 30.82 -3.52
N GLU A 707 -13.85 30.60 -2.21
CA GLU A 707 -14.95 30.80 -1.26
C GLU A 707 -15.31 32.28 -1.08
N VAL A 708 -14.31 33.16 -0.95
CA VAL A 708 -14.53 34.62 -0.91
C VAL A 708 -15.07 35.11 -2.25
N MET A 709 -14.58 34.58 -3.36
CA MET A 709 -15.13 34.82 -4.70
C MET A 709 -16.60 34.38 -4.82
N LYS A 710 -16.96 33.14 -4.41
CA LYS A 710 -18.35 32.66 -4.44
C LYS A 710 -19.24 33.48 -3.51
N THR A 711 -18.75 33.87 -2.33
CA THR A 711 -19.48 34.75 -1.40
C THR A 711 -19.77 36.10 -2.05
N ALA A 712 -18.77 36.71 -2.70
CA ALA A 712 -18.92 37.99 -3.38
C ALA A 712 -19.88 37.91 -4.58
N VAL A 713 -19.78 36.86 -5.40
CA VAL A 713 -20.68 36.66 -6.55
C VAL A 713 -22.13 36.43 -6.07
N ALA A 714 -22.35 35.59 -5.07
CA ALA A 714 -23.70 35.34 -4.51
C ALA A 714 -24.30 36.57 -3.81
N TYR A 715 -23.47 37.47 -3.26
CA TYR A 715 -23.91 38.77 -2.73
C TYR A 715 -24.30 39.74 -3.86
N LEU A 716 -23.56 39.72 -4.98
CA LEU A 716 -23.80 40.58 -6.14
C LEU A 716 -24.94 40.08 -7.06
N GLU A 717 -25.21 38.78 -7.10
CA GLU A 717 -26.21 38.14 -7.98
C GLU A 717 -27.63 38.75 -7.87
N PRO A 718 -28.20 39.02 -6.69
CA PRO A 718 -29.49 39.71 -6.55
C PRO A 718 -29.53 41.13 -7.15
N HIS A 719 -28.37 41.72 -7.42
CA HIS A 719 -28.18 43.06 -7.97
C HIS A 719 -27.85 43.04 -9.48
N MET A 720 -27.89 41.88 -10.13
CA MET A 720 -27.70 41.70 -11.57
C MET A 720 -29.06 41.72 -12.30
N GLU A 721 -29.18 42.51 -13.38
CA GLU A 721 -30.39 42.51 -14.19
C GLU A 721 -30.53 41.17 -14.95
N ARG A 722 -31.60 40.42 -14.64
CA ARG A 722 -31.88 39.13 -15.29
C ARG A 722 -32.32 39.33 -16.74
N THR A 723 -31.40 39.08 -17.69
CA THR A 723 -31.71 38.88 -19.10
C THR A 723 -32.06 37.42 -19.37
N ASP A 724 -33.21 37.17 -20.00
CA ASP A 724 -33.69 35.83 -20.38
C ASP A 724 -32.91 35.27 -21.60
N GLU A 725 -31.62 35.00 -21.44
CA GLU A 725 -30.86 34.16 -22.36
C GLU A 725 -30.83 32.70 -21.89
N ALA A 726 -30.76 31.75 -22.82
CA ALA A 726 -30.56 30.34 -22.48
C ALA A 726 -29.15 30.13 -21.90
N GLY A 727 -28.99 29.11 -21.03
CA GLY A 727 -27.70 28.78 -20.41
C GLY A 727 -26.58 28.63 -21.45
N LYS A 728 -25.35 29.05 -21.12
CA LYS A 728 -24.30 29.33 -22.11
C LYS A 728 -23.91 28.14 -22.99
N GLY A 729 -24.10 26.92 -22.49
CA GLY A 729 -23.86 25.62 -23.13
C GLY A 729 -23.77 24.50 -22.09
N THR A 730 -23.75 23.25 -22.53
CA THR A 730 -23.63 22.07 -21.65
C THR A 730 -22.26 21.39 -21.79
N MET A 731 -21.59 20.99 -20.71
CA MET A 731 -20.36 20.19 -20.77
C MET A 731 -20.49 18.91 -19.93
N VAL A 732 -20.09 17.75 -20.48
CA VAL A 732 -19.82 16.54 -19.68
C VAL A 732 -18.38 16.58 -19.17
N LEU A 733 -18.18 16.29 -17.89
CA LEU A 733 -16.87 16.25 -17.24
C LEU A 733 -16.62 14.91 -16.56
N ALA A 734 -15.44 14.33 -16.81
CA ALA A 734 -15.03 13.04 -16.25
C ALA A 734 -13.51 13.00 -15.97
N THR A 735 -13.09 12.23 -14.96
CA THR A 735 -11.70 11.75 -14.86
C THR A 735 -11.67 10.35 -15.49
N VAL A 736 -10.67 10.08 -16.34
CA VAL A 736 -10.64 8.88 -17.20
C VAL A 736 -10.39 7.57 -16.41
N LYS A 737 -10.71 6.42 -17.03
CA LYS A 737 -10.47 5.07 -16.48
C LYS A 737 -9.05 4.92 -15.92
N GLY A 738 -8.94 4.28 -14.75
CA GLY A 738 -7.68 4.08 -14.05
C GLY A 738 -7.09 5.33 -13.40
N ASP A 739 -7.81 6.46 -13.40
CA ASP A 739 -7.41 7.68 -12.67
C ASP A 739 -8.50 8.12 -11.69
N VAL A 740 -8.08 8.35 -10.45
CA VAL A 740 -8.93 8.70 -9.31
C VAL A 740 -8.92 10.20 -9.00
N HIS A 741 -8.03 10.97 -9.62
CA HIS A 741 -7.74 12.34 -9.20
C HIS A 741 -8.70 13.34 -9.84
N ASP A 742 -9.41 14.07 -8.98
CA ASP A 742 -10.66 14.71 -9.40
C ASP A 742 -10.77 16.21 -9.07
N ILE A 743 -9.87 16.76 -8.24
CA ILE A 743 -9.75 18.21 -8.00
C ILE A 743 -9.78 18.99 -9.32
N GLY A 744 -8.99 18.56 -10.31
CA GLY A 744 -8.89 19.26 -11.60
C GLY A 744 -10.24 19.33 -12.31
N LYS A 745 -10.98 18.21 -12.33
CA LYS A 745 -12.34 18.11 -12.87
C LYS A 745 -13.32 18.99 -12.08
N ASN A 746 -13.32 18.90 -10.76
CA ASN A 746 -14.30 19.61 -9.92
C ASN A 746 -14.03 21.12 -9.86
N LEU A 747 -12.78 21.54 -9.97
CA LEU A 747 -12.42 22.96 -10.12
C LEU A 747 -12.88 23.50 -11.48
N VAL A 748 -12.82 22.70 -12.56
CA VAL A 748 -13.40 23.05 -13.87
C VAL A 748 -14.93 23.14 -13.78
N ASP A 749 -15.58 22.17 -13.13
CA ASP A 749 -17.03 22.18 -12.87
C ASP A 749 -17.45 23.45 -12.14
N ILE A 750 -16.90 23.69 -10.94
CA ILE A 750 -17.20 24.86 -10.11
C ILE A 750 -17.00 26.17 -10.89
N ILE A 751 -15.93 26.28 -11.70
CA ILE A 751 -15.66 27.49 -12.49
C ILE A 751 -16.62 27.64 -13.67
N LEU A 752 -16.98 26.57 -14.40
CA LEU A 752 -17.95 26.61 -15.49
C LEU A 752 -19.37 26.89 -14.99
N SER A 753 -19.80 26.16 -13.96
CA SER A 753 -21.10 26.29 -13.31
C SER A 753 -21.31 27.70 -12.74
N ASN A 754 -20.34 28.24 -11.99
CA ASN A 754 -20.38 29.64 -11.51
C ASN A 754 -20.32 30.70 -12.64
N ASN A 755 -19.96 30.31 -13.87
CA ASN A 755 -19.96 31.19 -15.04
C ASN A 755 -21.20 31.03 -15.95
N GLY A 756 -22.21 30.27 -15.54
CA GLY A 756 -23.49 30.13 -16.26
C GLY A 756 -23.51 29.03 -17.34
N TYR A 757 -22.61 28.05 -17.25
CA TYR A 757 -22.68 26.81 -18.01
C TYR A 757 -23.45 25.73 -17.24
N THR A 758 -24.04 24.77 -17.96
CA THR A 758 -24.56 23.54 -17.35
C THR A 758 -23.48 22.47 -17.39
N VAL A 759 -23.08 21.96 -16.23
CA VAL A 759 -22.06 20.91 -16.12
C VAL A 759 -22.72 19.60 -15.72
N VAL A 760 -22.31 18.53 -16.39
CA VAL A 760 -22.71 17.14 -16.15
C VAL A 760 -21.45 16.38 -15.74
N ASN A 761 -21.11 16.52 -14.47
CA ASN A 761 -19.95 15.87 -13.85
C ASN A 761 -20.33 14.42 -13.50
N ILE A 762 -19.67 13.45 -14.15
CA ILE A 762 -19.97 12.02 -14.00
C ILE A 762 -18.90 11.27 -13.19
N GLY A 763 -18.13 11.98 -12.36
CA GLY A 763 -17.22 11.35 -11.40
C GLY A 763 -15.87 10.88 -11.99
N ILE A 764 -15.29 9.86 -11.36
CA ILE A 764 -13.90 9.40 -11.55
C ILE A 764 -13.83 8.01 -12.17
N LYS A 765 -12.61 7.55 -12.52
CA LYS A 765 -12.36 6.22 -13.13
C LYS A 765 -13.21 5.93 -14.39
N GLN A 766 -13.75 6.94 -15.07
CA GLN A 766 -14.84 6.75 -16.04
C GLN A 766 -14.37 6.11 -17.36
N PRO A 767 -15.00 5.02 -17.81
CA PRO A 767 -14.76 4.46 -19.14
C PRO A 767 -15.40 5.34 -20.23
N ILE A 768 -14.86 5.27 -21.45
CA ILE A 768 -15.34 6.08 -22.58
C ILE A 768 -16.80 5.79 -22.97
N SER A 769 -17.31 4.58 -22.66
CA SER A 769 -18.73 4.22 -22.74
C SER A 769 -19.61 5.20 -21.95
N ALA A 770 -19.35 5.36 -20.65
CA ALA A 770 -20.12 6.24 -19.76
C ALA A 770 -19.99 7.72 -20.15
N ILE A 771 -18.80 8.16 -20.57
CA ILE A 771 -18.56 9.53 -21.06
C ILE A 771 -19.42 9.83 -22.30
N ILE A 772 -19.53 8.89 -23.24
CA ILE A 772 -20.37 9.04 -24.43
C ILE A 772 -21.86 9.01 -24.06
N GLU A 773 -22.31 8.04 -23.24
CA GLU A 773 -23.70 7.92 -22.84
C GLU A 773 -24.21 9.17 -22.11
N ALA A 774 -23.40 9.72 -21.21
CA ALA A 774 -23.71 10.98 -20.54
C ALA A 774 -23.79 12.16 -21.54
N ALA A 775 -22.89 12.22 -22.51
CA ALA A 775 -22.83 13.28 -23.52
C ALA A 775 -23.98 13.22 -24.54
N GLU A 776 -24.52 12.02 -24.81
CA GLU A 776 -25.73 11.85 -25.61
C GLU A 776 -26.99 12.16 -24.78
N SER A 777 -27.14 11.53 -23.61
CA SER A 777 -28.33 11.63 -22.77
C SER A 777 -28.62 13.06 -22.29
N ASN A 778 -27.57 13.84 -22.03
CA ASN A 778 -27.69 15.24 -21.59
C ASN A 778 -27.53 16.25 -22.74
N SER A 779 -27.43 15.80 -24.00
CA SER A 779 -27.23 16.65 -25.18
C SER A 779 -26.05 17.63 -25.02
N ALA A 780 -24.90 17.12 -24.57
CA ALA A 780 -23.74 17.95 -24.23
C ALA A 780 -23.17 18.70 -25.44
N ASP A 781 -22.63 19.90 -25.21
CA ASP A 781 -21.97 20.69 -26.24
C ASP A 781 -20.47 20.40 -26.40
N ALA A 782 -19.82 19.96 -25.33
CA ALA A 782 -18.40 19.58 -25.29
C ALA A 782 -18.18 18.46 -24.26
N ILE A 783 -17.08 17.72 -24.43
CA ILE A 783 -16.60 16.72 -23.48
C ILE A 783 -15.28 17.21 -22.88
N GLY A 784 -15.19 17.28 -21.55
CA GLY A 784 -13.93 17.54 -20.84
C GLY A 784 -13.44 16.30 -20.11
N MET A 785 -12.16 15.95 -20.30
CA MET A 785 -11.52 14.81 -19.62
C MET A 785 -10.31 15.26 -18.80
N SER A 786 -10.24 14.79 -17.55
CA SER A 786 -9.19 15.06 -16.56
C SER A 786 -8.30 13.83 -16.31
N GLY A 787 -7.03 14.05 -16.02
CA GLY A 787 -6.08 13.00 -15.62
C GLY A 787 -4.79 13.53 -14.99
N LEU A 788 -4.42 13.02 -13.82
CA LEU A 788 -3.20 13.36 -13.09
C LEU A 788 -2.04 12.39 -13.39
N LEU A 789 -2.33 11.10 -13.62
CA LEU A 789 -1.29 10.07 -13.80
C LEU A 789 -0.73 10.04 -15.22
N VAL A 790 0.54 9.64 -15.34
CA VAL A 790 1.22 9.48 -16.66
C VAL A 790 0.46 8.50 -17.56
N LYS A 791 -0.15 7.47 -16.99
CA LYS A 791 -1.00 6.52 -17.71
C LYS A 791 -2.29 7.09 -18.27
N SER A 792 -2.89 8.06 -17.58
CA SER A 792 -4.12 8.71 -18.00
C SER A 792 -3.96 9.37 -19.36
N THR A 793 -2.72 9.76 -19.72
CA THR A 793 -2.39 10.27 -21.07
C THR A 793 -2.52 9.20 -22.16
N VAL A 794 -2.35 7.92 -21.83
CA VAL A 794 -2.56 6.76 -22.72
C VAL A 794 -4.05 6.42 -22.79
N ILE A 795 -4.75 6.39 -21.64
CA ILE A 795 -6.21 6.17 -21.62
C ILE A 795 -6.95 7.30 -22.38
N MET A 796 -6.50 8.55 -22.28
CA MET A 796 -7.05 9.67 -23.07
C MET A 796 -6.81 9.51 -24.58
N LYS A 797 -5.69 8.91 -24.98
CA LYS A 797 -5.39 8.58 -26.39
C LYS A 797 -6.37 7.50 -26.88
N GLU A 798 -6.51 6.41 -26.12
CA GLU A 798 -7.45 5.31 -26.41
C GLU A 798 -8.91 5.80 -26.47
N ASN A 799 -9.31 6.69 -25.55
CA ASN A 799 -10.63 7.33 -25.57
C ASN A 799 -10.89 8.15 -26.85
N LEU A 800 -9.88 8.84 -27.40
CA LEU A 800 -10.01 9.57 -28.67
C LEU A 800 -10.04 8.61 -29.88
N GLU A 801 -9.26 7.52 -29.84
CA GLU A 801 -9.28 6.45 -30.85
C GLU A 801 -10.66 5.76 -30.92
N GLU A 802 -11.33 5.56 -29.77
CA GLU A 802 -12.69 5.02 -29.71
C GLU A 802 -13.76 6.03 -30.18
N LEU A 803 -13.63 7.32 -29.86
CA LEU A 803 -14.51 8.38 -30.36
C LEU A 803 -14.43 8.54 -31.90
N ASN A 804 -13.24 8.37 -32.48
CA ASN A 804 -13.06 8.24 -33.93
C ASN A 804 -13.73 6.96 -34.46
N THR A 805 -13.48 5.81 -33.83
CA THR A 805 -13.99 4.49 -34.27
C THR A 805 -15.51 4.42 -34.26
N ARG A 806 -16.18 5.10 -33.32
CA ARG A 806 -17.65 5.26 -33.26
C ARG A 806 -18.20 6.35 -34.19
N GLY A 807 -17.34 7.12 -34.87
CA GLY A 807 -17.74 8.14 -35.85
C GLY A 807 -18.40 9.39 -35.25
N ILE A 808 -18.13 9.69 -33.98
CA ILE A 808 -18.75 10.82 -33.25
C ILE A 808 -17.79 11.97 -32.94
N ALA A 809 -16.53 11.88 -33.39
CA ALA A 809 -15.49 12.88 -33.18
C ALA A 809 -15.85 14.31 -33.68
N GLU A 810 -16.51 14.43 -34.83
CA GLU A 810 -16.95 15.74 -35.37
C GLU A 810 -18.07 16.41 -34.53
N ARG A 811 -18.80 15.64 -33.70
CA ARG A 811 -19.96 16.13 -32.94
C ARG A 811 -19.59 16.76 -31.60
N TYR A 812 -18.51 16.28 -30.98
CA TYR A 812 -18.13 16.65 -29.62
C TYR A 812 -16.68 17.19 -29.59
N PRO A 813 -16.50 18.52 -29.51
CA PRO A 813 -15.20 19.11 -29.19
C PRO A 813 -14.71 18.62 -27.82
N VAL A 814 -13.42 18.24 -27.74
CA VAL A 814 -12.83 17.66 -26.54
C VAL A 814 -11.84 18.62 -25.90
N LEU A 815 -11.99 18.85 -24.59
CA LEU A 815 -11.04 19.62 -23.78
C LEU A 815 -10.30 18.66 -22.84
N LEU A 816 -8.97 18.55 -22.98
CA LEU A 816 -8.14 17.71 -22.13
C LEU A 816 -7.35 18.56 -21.12
N GLY A 817 -7.33 18.14 -19.86
CA GLY A 817 -6.59 18.79 -18.78
C GLY A 817 -6.09 17.83 -17.70
N GLY A 818 -5.25 18.33 -16.79
CA GLY A 818 -4.63 17.55 -15.71
C GLY A 818 -3.11 17.41 -15.84
N ALA A 819 -2.45 17.04 -14.73
CA ALA A 819 -1.03 17.36 -14.52
C ALA A 819 -0.02 16.55 -15.36
N ALA A 820 -0.37 15.34 -15.80
CA ALA A 820 0.50 14.54 -16.67
C ALA A 820 0.48 14.98 -18.15
N LEU A 821 -0.55 15.74 -18.56
CA LEU A 821 -0.64 16.22 -19.93
C LEU A 821 0.31 17.38 -20.19
N THR A 822 0.75 17.50 -21.44
CA THR A 822 1.42 18.70 -21.93
C THR A 822 0.66 19.25 -23.13
N ARG A 823 0.70 20.58 -23.31
CA ARG A 823 0.07 21.22 -24.49
C ARG A 823 0.58 20.64 -25.81
N ALA A 824 1.87 20.28 -25.89
CA ALA A 824 2.44 19.70 -27.11
C ALA A 824 1.83 18.32 -27.42
N PHE A 825 1.69 17.46 -26.41
CA PHE A 825 1.06 16.15 -26.57
C PHE A 825 -0.41 16.28 -27.01
N VAL A 826 -1.17 17.18 -26.39
CA VAL A 826 -2.60 17.35 -26.70
C VAL A 826 -2.85 18.09 -28.01
N GLU A 827 -2.17 19.21 -28.27
CA GLU A 827 -2.40 20.04 -29.48
C GLU A 827 -1.61 19.56 -30.71
N GLN A 828 -0.79 18.53 -30.59
CA GLN A 828 -0.05 17.91 -31.70
C GLN A 828 -0.30 16.40 -31.74
N ASP A 829 0.28 15.61 -30.82
CA ASP A 829 0.30 14.14 -30.94
C ASP A 829 -1.11 13.50 -30.88
N LEU A 830 -2.01 14.02 -30.04
CA LEU A 830 -3.43 13.61 -30.00
C LEU A 830 -4.29 14.32 -31.05
N ALA A 831 -3.93 15.54 -31.44
CA ALA A 831 -4.70 16.36 -32.39
C ALA A 831 -4.43 16.01 -33.87
N ASP A 832 -3.32 15.34 -34.16
CA ASP A 832 -3.01 14.73 -35.46
C ASP A 832 -3.65 13.33 -35.61
N MET A 833 -4.24 12.80 -34.52
CA MET A 833 -4.92 11.50 -34.43
C MET A 833 -6.45 11.65 -34.41
N TYR A 834 -6.98 12.57 -33.60
CA TYR A 834 -8.42 12.76 -33.44
C TYR A 834 -9.03 13.48 -34.65
N ASP A 835 -10.08 12.91 -35.23
CA ASP A 835 -10.75 13.47 -36.41
C ASP A 835 -11.53 14.76 -36.06
N GLY A 836 -11.87 14.95 -34.78
CA GLY A 836 -12.55 16.12 -34.25
C GLY A 836 -11.60 17.21 -33.74
N ASP A 837 -12.16 18.21 -33.04
CA ASP A 837 -11.37 19.28 -32.45
C ASP A 837 -11.07 19.01 -30.96
N VAL A 838 -9.81 18.66 -30.67
CA VAL A 838 -9.27 18.53 -29.31
C VAL A 838 -8.39 19.72 -28.93
N ARG A 839 -8.49 20.24 -27.70
CA ARG A 839 -7.64 21.34 -27.18
C ARG A 839 -7.18 21.08 -25.74
N TYR A 840 -6.04 21.68 -25.39
CA TYR A 840 -5.48 21.61 -24.04
C TYR A 840 -5.97 22.75 -23.15
N ALA A 841 -6.58 22.41 -22.01
CA ALA A 841 -6.82 23.32 -20.92
C ALA A 841 -5.75 23.10 -19.83
N ARG A 842 -4.83 24.06 -19.68
CA ARG A 842 -3.77 23.98 -18.65
C ARG A 842 -4.32 24.11 -17.22
N ASP A 843 -5.46 24.78 -17.09
CA ASP A 843 -6.18 25.11 -15.86
C ASP A 843 -7.67 25.35 -16.20
N ALA A 844 -8.49 25.49 -15.17
CA ALA A 844 -9.95 25.66 -15.30
C ALA A 844 -10.37 26.97 -15.98
N PHE A 845 -9.58 28.05 -15.87
CA PHE A 845 -9.87 29.33 -16.53
C PHE A 845 -9.58 29.27 -18.02
N GLU A 846 -8.57 28.50 -18.45
CA GLU A 846 -8.39 28.16 -19.85
C GLU A 846 -9.50 27.23 -20.37
N GLY A 847 -9.99 26.29 -19.55
CA GLY A 847 -11.16 25.48 -19.85
C GLY A 847 -12.41 26.33 -20.14
N LEU A 848 -12.73 27.28 -19.24
CA LEU A 848 -13.79 28.27 -19.43
C LEU A 848 -13.63 29.06 -20.73
N ARG A 849 -12.45 29.65 -20.97
CA ARG A 849 -12.15 30.43 -22.19
C ARG A 849 -12.28 29.61 -23.48
N LEU A 850 -11.94 28.32 -23.44
CA LEU A 850 -12.12 27.40 -24.56
C LEU A 850 -13.61 27.08 -24.77
N MET A 851 -14.37 26.86 -23.70
CA MET A 851 -15.82 26.62 -23.77
C MET A 851 -16.59 27.84 -24.31
N ASP A 852 -16.27 29.06 -23.86
CA ASP A 852 -16.81 30.30 -24.43
C ASP A 852 -16.56 30.37 -25.96
N THR A 853 -15.39 29.94 -26.41
CA THR A 853 -15.02 29.92 -27.83
C THR A 853 -15.79 28.83 -28.61
N VAL A 854 -15.94 27.62 -28.04
CA VAL A 854 -16.74 26.53 -28.63
C VAL A 854 -18.20 26.96 -28.81
N MET A 855 -18.79 27.60 -27.80
CA MET A 855 -20.19 28.02 -27.87
C MET A 855 -20.40 29.22 -28.80
N ALA A 856 -19.44 30.14 -28.90
CA ALA A 856 -19.48 31.20 -29.90
C ALA A 856 -19.43 30.66 -31.35
N ILE A 857 -18.64 29.61 -31.60
CA ILE A 857 -18.63 28.89 -32.88
C ILE A 857 -19.99 28.22 -33.14
N LYS A 858 -20.55 27.51 -32.16
CA LYS A 858 -21.87 26.85 -32.29
C LYS A 858 -23.03 27.82 -32.51
N ARG A 859 -22.98 29.03 -31.92
CA ARG A 859 -23.95 30.11 -32.17
C ARG A 859 -23.72 30.85 -33.50
N GLY A 860 -22.63 30.55 -34.23
CA GLY A 860 -22.31 31.15 -35.52
C GLY A 860 -21.79 32.60 -35.42
N GLU A 861 -21.15 32.96 -34.31
CA GLU A 861 -20.69 34.32 -34.05
C GLU A 861 -19.56 34.75 -35.03
N PRO A 862 -19.71 35.88 -35.76
CA PRO A 862 -18.76 36.26 -36.82
C PRO A 862 -17.32 36.48 -36.33
N GLY A 863 -16.45 35.51 -36.61
CA GLY A 863 -15.03 35.55 -36.26
C GLY A 863 -14.64 34.69 -35.05
N ALA A 864 -15.58 33.96 -34.44
CA ALA A 864 -15.25 32.94 -33.46
C ALA A 864 -14.47 31.78 -34.13
N VAL A 865 -13.24 31.52 -33.66
CA VAL A 865 -12.38 30.43 -34.14
C VAL A 865 -11.55 29.94 -32.94
N LEU A 866 -11.39 28.63 -32.78
CA LEU A 866 -10.52 28.06 -31.74
C LEU A 866 -9.05 28.49 -31.98
N PRO A 867 -8.25 28.74 -30.92
CA PRO A 867 -6.85 29.12 -31.06
C PRO A 867 -6.04 28.15 -31.93
N GLU A 868 -5.11 28.68 -32.73
CA GLU A 868 -4.16 27.88 -33.52
C GLU A 868 -3.34 26.95 -32.63
N ARG A 869 -3.31 25.65 -33.00
CA ARG A 869 -2.58 24.58 -32.32
C ARG A 869 -1.07 24.89 -32.28
N ARG A 870 -0.44 24.85 -31.09
CA ARG A 870 0.95 25.29 -30.89
C ARG A 870 1.99 24.18 -31.06
N ALA A 871 2.40 23.94 -32.31
CA ALA A 871 3.46 22.99 -32.66
C ALA A 871 4.79 23.20 -31.88
N ARG A 872 5.45 22.08 -31.51
CA ARG A 872 6.58 22.03 -30.58
C ARG A 872 7.85 22.74 -31.11
N ARG A 873 8.14 23.95 -30.60
CA ARG A 873 9.41 24.68 -30.88
C ARG A 873 10.58 24.25 -29.99
N VAL A 874 11.03 23.00 -30.13
CA VAL A 874 12.24 22.49 -29.45
C VAL A 874 13.16 21.82 -30.47
N LYS A 875 14.45 22.14 -30.47
CA LYS A 875 15.45 21.40 -31.27
C LYS A 875 15.57 19.99 -30.71
N SER A 876 15.57 18.98 -31.56
CA SER A 876 15.83 17.59 -31.19
C SER A 876 17.24 17.44 -30.60
N VAL A 877 17.34 17.40 -29.28
CA VAL A 877 18.50 16.83 -28.59
C VAL A 877 18.31 15.32 -28.63
N ALA A 878 19.09 14.65 -29.49
CA ALA A 878 19.01 13.20 -29.65
C ALA A 878 19.71 12.51 -28.46
N SER A 879 18.95 12.16 -27.43
CA SER A 879 19.33 11.12 -26.47
C SER A 879 19.20 9.76 -27.16
N THR A 880 20.32 9.22 -27.63
CA THR A 880 20.39 7.87 -28.20
C THR A 880 20.26 6.82 -27.08
N LEU A 881 19.04 6.55 -26.65
CA LEU A 881 18.68 5.36 -25.89
C LEU A 881 18.25 4.27 -26.87
N THR A 882 18.88 3.11 -26.79
CA THR A 882 18.64 2.00 -27.71
C THR A 882 17.55 1.10 -27.14
N ILE A 883 16.40 1.05 -27.79
CA ILE A 883 15.33 0.09 -27.44
C ILE A 883 15.75 -1.28 -27.96
N THR A 884 15.59 -2.32 -27.15
CA THR A 884 15.80 -3.71 -27.57
C THR A 884 14.63 -4.17 -28.44
N GLU A 885 14.92 -4.70 -29.64
CA GLU A 885 13.87 -5.25 -30.51
C GLU A 885 13.36 -6.59 -29.97
N PRO A 886 12.09 -6.99 -30.24
CA PRO A 886 11.48 -8.15 -29.59
C PRO A 886 12.20 -9.48 -29.86
N ALA A 887 13.00 -9.56 -30.92
CA ALA A 887 13.80 -10.72 -31.27
C ALA A 887 15.13 -10.83 -30.48
N ASP A 888 15.56 -9.75 -29.83
CA ASP A 888 16.85 -9.63 -29.12
C ASP A 888 16.66 -9.46 -27.59
N MET A 889 15.44 -9.64 -27.08
CA MET A 889 15.11 -9.52 -25.66
C MET A 889 15.73 -10.68 -24.84
N PRO A 890 16.34 -10.42 -23.66
CA PRO A 890 16.76 -11.48 -22.77
C PRO A 890 15.55 -12.12 -22.09
N ALA A 891 15.60 -13.42 -21.90
CA ALA A 891 14.53 -14.17 -21.25
C ALA A 891 14.62 -14.13 -19.71
N ARG A 892 15.81 -13.81 -19.16
CA ARG A 892 16.06 -13.63 -17.72
C ARG A 892 16.81 -12.32 -17.49
N SER A 893 16.43 -11.54 -16.48
CA SER A 893 17.22 -10.44 -15.92
C SER A 893 18.38 -10.95 -15.07
N ASP A 894 19.30 -10.05 -14.78
CA ASP A 894 20.58 -10.24 -14.11
C ASP A 894 20.47 -10.26 -12.58
N VAL A 895 19.53 -11.06 -12.07
CA VAL A 895 19.06 -10.97 -10.69
C VAL A 895 19.45 -12.16 -9.80
N THR A 896 19.57 -11.92 -8.50
CA THR A 896 19.80 -12.98 -7.50
C THR A 896 18.63 -13.97 -7.47
N ALA A 897 18.93 -15.25 -7.19
CA ALA A 897 17.95 -16.35 -7.18
C ALA A 897 18.24 -17.39 -6.06
N ASP A 898 19.07 -17.02 -5.07
CA ASP A 898 19.46 -17.90 -3.97
C ASP A 898 19.47 -17.15 -2.63
N VAL A 899 18.28 -16.93 -2.10
CA VAL A 899 18.04 -16.19 -0.85
C VAL A 899 17.30 -17.09 0.15
N PRO A 900 17.58 -16.99 1.46
CA PRO A 900 16.93 -17.82 2.47
C PRO A 900 15.43 -17.67 2.42
N VAL A 901 14.79 -18.70 2.92
CA VAL A 901 13.41 -19.06 2.64
C VAL A 901 12.56 -18.89 3.93
N PRO A 902 11.21 -18.71 3.91
CA PRO A 902 10.30 -18.43 5.09
C PRO A 902 9.24 -19.46 5.54
N VAL A 903 8.57 -19.49 6.71
CA VAL A 903 7.55 -20.53 7.12
C VAL A 903 6.04 -20.11 7.15
N ALA A 904 5.09 -20.92 6.67
CA ALA A 904 3.74 -20.67 6.05
C ALA A 904 2.36 -20.41 6.80
N PRO A 905 1.73 -19.22 6.89
CA PRO A 905 0.85 -18.84 7.99
C PRO A 905 -0.39 -19.69 8.18
N PHE A 906 -1.26 -19.72 7.20
CA PHE A 906 -2.05 -20.89 6.89
C PHE A 906 -2.20 -20.99 5.40
N LEU A 907 -3.32 -21.56 4.93
CA LEU A 907 -3.90 -21.99 3.64
C LEU A 907 -5.47 -21.70 3.66
N GLY A 908 -6.41 -21.48 2.70
CA GLY A 908 -7.91 -21.05 2.86
C GLY A 908 -8.31 -19.79 3.77
N GLU A 909 -9.45 -19.05 4.04
CA GLU A 909 -10.96 -18.91 3.90
C GLU A 909 -11.56 -17.79 4.84
N ARG A 910 -12.31 -16.72 4.39
CA ARG A 910 -13.48 -15.96 5.03
C ARG A 910 -13.40 -14.37 5.06
N VAL A 911 -14.49 -13.60 5.41
CA VAL A 911 -14.74 -12.08 5.41
C VAL A 911 -14.95 -11.31 6.76
N VAL A 912 -14.52 -10.03 6.88
CA VAL A 912 -14.98 -9.06 7.93
C VAL A 912 -15.60 -7.80 7.33
N ARG A 913 -16.60 -7.35 8.07
CA ARG A 913 -17.25 -6.05 7.97
C ARG A 913 -17.32 -5.42 9.36
N GLY A 914 -17.53 -4.11 9.43
CA GLY A 914 -17.76 -3.43 10.71
C GLY A 914 -16.48 -3.19 11.52
N ILE A 915 -15.35 -3.28 10.83
CA ILE A 915 -14.11 -2.58 11.18
C ILE A 915 -14.43 -1.14 11.57
N SER A 916 -13.83 -0.68 12.64
CA SER A 916 -14.10 0.67 13.12
C SER A 916 -13.44 1.69 12.19
N LEU A 917 -14.09 2.84 11.95
CA LEU A 917 -13.40 4.02 11.40
C LEU A 917 -12.15 4.35 12.23
N ALA A 918 -12.24 4.07 13.52
CA ALA A 918 -11.13 4.15 14.45
C ALA A 918 -9.92 3.31 13.98
N GLU A 919 -10.14 2.17 13.33
CA GLU A 919 -9.09 1.25 12.89
C GLU A 919 -8.41 1.72 11.60
N TYR A 920 -9.12 2.33 10.62
CA TYR A 920 -8.51 2.79 9.36
C TYR A 920 -8.30 4.31 9.21
N THR A 921 -8.97 5.18 9.96
CA THR A 921 -8.68 6.64 9.96
C THR A 921 -7.27 7.05 10.33
N PRO A 922 -6.66 6.44 11.34
CA PRO A 922 -5.23 6.58 11.65
C PRO A 922 -4.30 6.25 10.49
N TYR A 923 -4.65 6.44 9.21
CA TYR A 923 -3.73 6.32 8.08
C TYR A 923 -3.80 7.54 7.21
N LEU A 924 -4.81 7.47 6.35
CA LEU A 924 -5.38 8.50 5.59
C LEU A 924 -4.29 9.45 5.19
N ASP A 925 -3.37 8.96 4.34
CA ASP A 925 -2.10 9.61 4.00
C ASP A 925 -2.35 11.12 3.97
N GLU A 926 -2.08 11.84 5.07
CA GLU A 926 -2.61 13.21 5.14
C GLU A 926 -1.84 14.07 4.13
N ARG A 927 -0.73 13.58 3.59
CA ARG A 927 -0.04 14.18 2.46
C ARG A 927 -0.79 13.95 1.16
N ALA A 928 -1.18 12.73 0.79
CA ALA A 928 -2.00 12.51 -0.41
C ALA A 928 -3.45 13.02 -0.25
N LEU A 929 -4.07 12.90 0.92
CA LEU A 929 -5.34 13.55 1.26
C LEU A 929 -5.22 15.06 1.14
N PHE A 930 -4.38 15.70 1.94
CA PHE A 930 -4.34 17.15 1.98
C PHE A 930 -3.68 17.71 0.74
N LEU A 931 -2.37 17.49 0.52
CA LEU A 931 -1.69 17.95 -0.68
C LEU A 931 -2.48 17.51 -1.93
N GLY A 932 -2.88 16.24 -2.03
CA GLY A 932 -3.39 15.62 -3.27
C GLY A 932 -4.88 15.76 -3.58
N GLN A 933 -5.80 15.51 -2.62
CA GLN A 933 -7.26 15.38 -2.82
C GLN A 933 -8.11 16.55 -2.29
N TRP A 934 -7.82 17.06 -1.08
CA TRP A 934 -8.40 18.30 -0.56
C TRP A 934 -7.72 19.53 -1.15
N GLY A 935 -6.55 19.31 -1.76
CA GLY A 935 -5.82 20.33 -2.48
C GLY A 935 -5.16 21.32 -1.56
N LEU A 936 -4.16 20.86 -0.80
CA LEU A 936 -3.35 21.69 0.08
C LEU A 936 -1.90 21.87 -0.46
N LYS A 937 -1.71 21.87 -1.78
CA LYS A 937 -0.43 22.08 -2.55
C LYS A 937 0.24 23.45 -2.17
N PRO A 938 1.55 23.79 -2.43
CA PRO A 938 2.31 24.85 -1.69
C PRO A 938 2.51 26.30 -2.26
N THR A 939 2.95 27.29 -1.42
CA THR A 939 3.23 28.73 -1.72
C THR A 939 4.74 29.02 -1.65
N ARG A 940 5.42 29.12 -2.78
CA ARG A 940 6.76 29.71 -2.91
C ARG A 940 6.70 31.23 -2.67
N GLY A 941 7.60 31.75 -1.83
CA GLY A 941 7.56 33.12 -1.33
C GLY A 941 6.91 33.19 0.05
N ASP A 942 6.78 34.41 0.59
CA ASP A 942 6.48 34.67 2.00
C ASP A 942 5.00 34.46 2.39
N GLY A 943 4.48 33.23 2.24
CA GLY A 943 3.12 32.84 2.67
C GLY A 943 3.09 31.51 3.42
N ALA A 944 2.14 31.37 4.36
CA ALA A 944 2.10 30.33 5.40
C ALA A 944 2.15 28.87 4.89
N SER A 945 2.76 28.02 5.71
CA SER A 945 3.32 26.69 5.44
C SER A 945 2.33 25.62 4.98
N TYR A 946 2.86 24.53 4.43
CA TYR A 946 2.04 23.37 4.07
C TYR A 946 1.55 22.72 5.36
N GLU A 947 2.48 22.43 6.25
CA GLU A 947 2.33 21.94 7.61
C GLU A 947 1.50 22.91 8.49
N GLU A 948 1.56 24.22 8.22
CA GLU A 948 0.69 25.22 8.89
C GLU A 948 -0.75 25.13 8.37
N LEU A 949 -0.98 25.04 7.05
CA LEU A 949 -2.32 24.85 6.48
C LEU A 949 -2.95 23.49 6.79
N VAL A 950 -2.12 22.46 6.88
CA VAL A 950 -2.48 21.14 7.38
C VAL A 950 -2.99 21.25 8.84
N GLU A 951 -2.30 21.99 9.71
CA GLU A 951 -2.70 22.20 11.11
C GLU A 951 -3.87 23.19 11.31
N GLU A 952 -3.95 24.28 10.53
CA GLU A 952 -4.94 25.35 10.70
C GLU A 952 -6.26 25.12 9.96
N GLU A 953 -6.25 24.54 8.75
CA GLU A 953 -7.46 24.21 7.99
C GLU A 953 -7.72 22.70 7.89
N GLY A 954 -6.72 21.91 7.49
CA GLY A 954 -6.89 20.49 7.17
C GLY A 954 -7.40 19.67 8.34
N ARG A 955 -6.65 19.64 9.44
CA ARG A 955 -6.91 18.79 10.62
C ARG A 955 -8.17 19.13 11.40
N PRO A 956 -8.53 20.40 11.61
CA PRO A 956 -9.81 20.75 12.21
C PRO A 956 -11.00 20.26 11.36
N ARG A 957 -10.91 20.42 10.04
CA ARG A 957 -11.93 19.93 9.10
C ARG A 957 -11.96 18.41 9.04
N LEU A 958 -10.81 17.74 9.10
CA LEU A 958 -10.78 16.29 9.11
C LEU A 958 -11.33 15.69 10.41
N ARG A 959 -11.00 16.23 11.59
CA ARG A 959 -11.67 15.82 12.84
C ARG A 959 -13.18 15.97 12.75
N MET A 960 -13.66 17.12 12.25
CA MET A 960 -15.08 17.33 12.01
C MET A 960 -15.68 16.26 11.08
N TRP A 961 -14.99 15.88 9.99
CA TRP A 961 -15.46 14.81 9.11
C TRP A 961 -15.47 13.44 9.76
N LEU A 962 -14.43 13.07 10.47
CA LEU A 962 -14.33 11.77 11.13
C LEU A 962 -15.41 11.60 12.21
N ASP A 963 -15.63 12.64 13.01
CA ASP A 963 -16.72 12.71 13.98
C ASP A 963 -18.09 12.56 13.29
N ARG A 964 -18.31 13.27 12.17
CA ARG A 964 -19.57 13.18 11.39
C ARG A 964 -19.75 11.81 10.73
N ILE A 965 -18.72 11.25 10.10
CA ILE A 965 -18.75 9.92 9.49
C ILE A 965 -19.13 8.87 10.53
N HIS A 966 -18.51 8.93 11.71
CA HIS A 966 -18.80 8.02 12.82
C HIS A 966 -20.20 8.22 13.42
N THR A 967 -20.65 9.48 13.59
CA THR A 967 -21.92 9.81 14.27
C THR A 967 -23.15 9.73 13.37
N GLU A 968 -23.01 10.06 12.08
CA GLU A 968 -24.08 10.03 11.07
C GLU A 968 -24.10 8.71 10.28
N GLY A 969 -23.08 7.85 10.43
CA GLY A 969 -23.00 6.53 9.79
C GLY A 969 -22.74 6.61 8.28
N LEU A 970 -21.74 7.39 7.87
CA LEU A 970 -21.57 7.78 6.46
C LEU A 970 -20.79 6.78 5.59
N ILE A 971 -20.17 5.73 6.16
CA ILE A 971 -19.39 4.70 5.43
C ILE A 971 -19.49 3.32 6.11
N GLU A 972 -19.22 2.26 5.35
CA GLU A 972 -19.35 0.84 5.73
C GLU A 972 -18.09 0.04 5.33
N PRO A 973 -17.01 0.08 6.13
CA PRO A 973 -15.70 -0.50 5.83
C PRO A 973 -15.67 -2.03 5.99
N ALA A 974 -15.10 -2.74 5.01
CA ALA A 974 -15.07 -4.21 5.00
C ALA A 974 -14.07 -4.80 3.97
N VAL A 975 -13.76 -6.12 4.10
CA VAL A 975 -12.52 -6.76 3.62
C VAL A 975 -12.52 -8.35 3.60
N VAL A 976 -11.73 -9.10 2.75
CA VAL A 976 -11.46 -10.63 2.57
C VAL A 976 -10.12 -11.28 1.76
N TYR A 977 -9.00 -12.05 2.26
CA TYR A 977 -7.43 -12.09 1.94
C TYR A 977 -6.67 -13.39 1.50
N GLY A 978 -5.44 -13.19 0.94
CA GLY A 978 -4.37 -14.05 0.40
C GLY A 978 -2.89 -13.90 0.97
N TYR A 979 -1.68 -14.55 0.71
CA TYR A 979 -0.81 -15.85 0.66
C TYR A 979 -0.67 -16.97 -0.46
N PHE A 980 -0.42 -18.31 -0.28
CA PHE A 980 -0.67 -19.58 -1.13
C PHE A 980 0.35 -20.70 -1.91
N PRO A 981 0.95 -21.95 -1.68
CA PRO A 981 2.19 -22.61 -2.34
C PRO A 981 3.13 -21.99 -3.42
N CYS A 982 4.09 -22.66 -4.15
CA CYS A 982 5.04 -21.91 -5.08
C CYS A 982 6.12 -22.46 -6.16
N HIS A 983 6.22 -21.99 -7.48
CA HIS A 983 7.49 -21.54 -8.26
C HIS A 983 7.52 -20.60 -9.59
N SER A 984 7.83 -20.87 -10.91
CA SER A 984 8.39 -19.78 -11.86
C SER A 984 8.54 -19.93 -13.43
N GLU A 985 7.73 -19.26 -14.34
CA GLU A 985 7.63 -19.27 -15.89
C GLU A 985 7.47 -17.90 -16.60
N GLY A 986 8.09 -17.71 -17.77
CA GLY A 986 7.76 -16.77 -18.89
C GLY A 986 8.39 -15.35 -18.87
N ASP A 987 7.54 -14.40 -18.58
CA ASP A 987 7.69 -13.00 -18.23
C ASP A 987 6.97 -12.69 -16.87
N ASP A 988 6.57 -13.68 -16.02
CA ASP A 988 5.12 -13.94 -15.79
C ASP A 988 4.71 -14.69 -14.43
N LEU A 989 3.47 -14.64 -13.84
CA LEU A 989 3.02 -15.36 -12.58
C LEU A 989 1.87 -16.47 -12.48
N VAL A 990 2.04 -17.76 -12.76
CA VAL A 990 0.94 -18.76 -12.55
C VAL A 990 1.21 -19.38 -11.26
N ILE A 991 0.13 -19.71 -10.62
CA ILE A 991 0.15 -19.96 -9.23
C ILE A 991 -0.46 -21.42 -9.09
N GLU A 992 0.21 -22.36 -8.35
CA GLU A 992 0.03 -23.77 -7.77
C GLU A 992 -0.96 -24.19 -6.59
N TRP A 993 -0.91 -25.39 -5.97
CA TRP A 993 -1.90 -25.87 -4.96
C TRP A 993 -1.38 -26.55 -3.69
N HIS A 994 -2.26 -26.52 -2.70
CA HIS A 994 -2.30 -27.11 -1.37
C HIS A 994 -3.60 -27.92 -1.06
N ASP A 995 -4.76 -27.37 -0.64
CA ASP A 995 -6.01 -28.01 -0.12
C ASP A 995 -6.88 -28.54 -1.23
N GLY A 996 -6.20 -29.35 -2.02
CA GLY A 996 -6.82 -30.58 -2.35
C GLY A 996 -5.90 -31.74 -1.98
N PRO A 997 -6.41 -32.97 -2.02
CA PRO A 997 -5.70 -34.05 -2.70
C PRO A 997 -5.11 -33.52 -4.04
N ASP A 998 -5.67 -32.44 -4.58
CA ASP A 998 -5.02 -31.47 -5.45
C ASP A 998 -3.89 -30.58 -5.02
N ALA A 999 -3.00 -30.99 -4.14
CA ALA A 999 -1.77 -30.29 -3.88
C ALA A 999 -0.77 -30.34 -5.08
N GLY A 1000 -1.11 -29.87 -6.31
CA GLY A 1000 -0.17 -29.56 -7.40
C GLY A 1000 -0.30 -29.95 -8.89
N LYS A 1001 -0.87 -29.12 -9.83
CA LYS A 1001 -1.10 -28.84 -11.33
C LYS A 1001 -0.81 -27.43 -12.03
N GLU A 1002 -1.78 -26.49 -12.32
CA GLU A 1002 -1.70 -25.10 -12.97
C GLU A 1002 -2.93 -24.05 -12.87
N ARG A 1003 -3.10 -22.88 -12.12
CA ARG A 1003 -4.46 -22.19 -11.81
C ARG A 1003 -4.71 -20.84 -12.42
N ALA A 1004 -3.71 -20.05 -12.77
CA ALA A 1004 -3.92 -18.69 -13.25
C ALA A 1004 -2.80 -18.23 -14.22
N ARG A 1005 -2.98 -17.70 -15.47
CA ARG A 1005 -1.96 -17.26 -16.53
C ARG A 1005 -2.21 -15.85 -17.05
N PHE A 1006 -1.08 -15.15 -17.23
CA PHE A 1006 -0.90 -13.87 -16.52
C PHE A 1006 -0.13 -12.91 -17.62
N PRO A 1007 -0.69 -12.35 -18.70
CA PRO A 1007 0.16 -11.64 -19.71
C PRO A 1007 0.99 -10.41 -19.22
N PHE A 1008 2.35 -10.51 -19.19
CA PHE A 1008 3.27 -9.44 -18.73
C PHE A 1008 4.09 -8.68 -19.79
N PRO A 1009 4.44 -7.41 -19.51
CA PRO A 1009 5.40 -6.63 -20.26
C PRO A 1009 6.80 -6.65 -19.61
N ARG A 1010 7.79 -7.10 -20.39
CA ARG A 1010 9.21 -6.88 -20.11
C ARG A 1010 9.65 -5.47 -20.45
N GLN A 1011 10.43 -4.83 -19.57
CA GLN A 1011 11.17 -3.63 -19.93
C GLN A 1011 11.98 -3.88 -21.20
N ARG A 1012 11.73 -3.10 -22.25
CA ARG A 1012 12.48 -3.17 -23.52
C ARG A 1012 13.80 -2.38 -23.48
N ARG A 1013 14.34 -2.16 -22.29
CA ARG A 1013 15.48 -1.30 -21.96
C ARG A 1013 16.04 -1.66 -20.57
N ASP A 1014 17.13 -0.98 -20.21
CA ASP A 1014 17.71 -0.99 -18.86
C ASP A 1014 18.10 -2.41 -18.39
N ARG A 1015 17.58 -2.93 -17.26
CA ARG A 1015 17.88 -4.30 -16.77
C ARG A 1015 16.96 -5.39 -17.38
N HIS A 1016 16.10 -5.02 -18.33
CA HIS A 1016 15.05 -5.88 -18.91
C HIS A 1016 14.12 -6.52 -17.88
N LEU A 1017 13.83 -5.75 -16.83
CA LEU A 1017 12.99 -6.23 -15.75
C LEU A 1017 11.58 -6.43 -16.31
N CYS A 1018 11.19 -7.70 -16.41
CA CYS A 1018 9.86 -8.20 -16.61
C CYS A 1018 9.43 -8.90 -15.37
N LEU A 1019 9.27 -8.13 -14.30
CA LEU A 1019 8.19 -8.36 -13.40
C LEU A 1019 8.05 -9.87 -13.06
N ALA A 1020 9.12 -10.66 -12.77
CA ALA A 1020 9.11 -12.12 -12.59
C ALA A 1020 10.33 -13.01 -12.09
N ASP A 1021 11.64 -12.78 -12.29
CA ASP A 1021 12.79 -13.70 -12.01
C ASP A 1021 13.42 -13.90 -10.65
N PHE A 1022 13.57 -12.89 -9.79
CA PHE A 1022 14.25 -13.07 -8.51
C PHE A 1022 13.69 -14.37 -7.88
N PHE A 1023 12.36 -14.57 -8.10
CA PHE A 1023 11.64 -15.81 -7.95
C PHE A 1023 12.39 -17.00 -8.50
N ARG A 1024 12.90 -17.82 -7.56
CA ARG A 1024 13.38 -19.20 -7.77
C ARG A 1024 12.89 -19.73 -9.09
N ALA A 1025 13.79 -19.75 -10.08
CA ALA A 1025 13.48 -20.35 -11.37
C ALA A 1025 12.89 -21.73 -11.16
N LYS A 1026 12.16 -22.24 -12.14
CA LYS A 1026 11.96 -23.69 -12.22
C LYS A 1026 13.26 -24.47 -12.07
N ASP A 1027 14.28 -23.94 -12.71
CA ASP A 1027 15.60 -24.56 -12.77
C ASP A 1027 16.29 -24.63 -11.38
N SER A 1028 15.77 -23.93 -10.36
CA SER A 1028 16.45 -23.65 -9.09
C SER A 1028 16.64 -24.83 -8.14
N GLY A 1029 15.71 -25.80 -8.16
CA GLY A 1029 15.63 -26.84 -7.15
C GLY A 1029 14.71 -26.53 -5.96
N ALA A 1030 14.05 -25.36 -5.92
CA ALA A 1030 13.10 -24.96 -4.88
C ALA A 1030 11.86 -24.25 -5.49
N SER A 1031 10.70 -24.93 -5.44
CA SER A 1031 9.62 -24.59 -4.49
C SER A 1031 9.85 -23.24 -3.78
N ASP A 1032 9.00 -22.19 -3.84
CA ASP A 1032 9.24 -20.96 -3.02
C ASP A 1032 8.12 -19.96 -2.45
N VAL A 1033 7.90 -18.62 -2.69
CA VAL A 1033 6.91 -17.77 -1.86
C VAL A 1033 6.09 -16.54 -2.52
N VAL A 1034 4.74 -16.29 -2.32
CA VAL A 1034 3.80 -15.18 -2.88
C VAL A 1034 2.35 -14.92 -2.18
N ALA A 1035 1.35 -13.95 -2.40
CA ALA A 1035 0.12 -13.57 -1.50
C ALA A 1035 -1.11 -12.48 -1.62
N PHE A 1036 -2.47 -12.66 -1.73
CA PHE A 1036 -3.49 -11.76 -2.49
C PHE A 1036 -4.83 -11.05 -2.04
N THR A 1037 -5.34 -9.88 -2.60
CA THR A 1037 -6.50 -8.99 -2.10
C THR A 1037 -7.12 -7.60 -2.77
N ILE A 1038 -8.20 -6.92 -2.27
CA ILE A 1038 -8.76 -5.52 -2.59
C ILE A 1038 -9.74 -4.94 -1.49
N VAL A 1039 -9.98 -3.64 -1.14
CA VAL A 1039 -11.04 -3.19 -0.13
C VAL A 1039 -12.32 -2.50 -0.62
N THR A 1040 -13.25 -2.16 0.30
CA THR A 1040 -14.18 -1.01 0.15
C THR A 1040 -14.47 -0.14 1.39
N MET A 1041 -14.92 1.11 1.17
CA MET A 1041 -15.64 1.98 2.13
C MET A 1041 -17.16 1.85 2.09
N GLY A 1042 -17.73 1.15 1.12
CA GLY A 1042 -19.15 0.79 1.08
C GLY A 1042 -20.09 1.90 0.58
N GLN A 1043 -21.29 1.50 0.17
CA GLN A 1043 -22.20 2.32 -0.64
C GLN A 1043 -22.65 3.61 0.07
N ALA A 1044 -22.68 3.62 1.41
CA ALA A 1044 -23.01 4.79 2.21
C ALA A 1044 -22.10 6.01 1.89
N ALA A 1045 -20.83 5.78 1.52
CA ALA A 1045 -19.87 6.84 1.18
C ALA A 1045 -20.33 7.65 -0.05
N SER A 1046 -20.72 6.92 -1.10
CA SER A 1046 -21.18 7.48 -2.38
C SER A 1046 -22.55 8.16 -2.20
N GLU A 1047 -23.42 7.61 -1.35
CA GLU A 1047 -24.69 8.25 -0.99
C GLU A 1047 -24.53 9.54 -0.18
N ALA A 1048 -23.61 9.59 0.78
CA ALA A 1048 -23.38 10.75 1.65
C ALA A 1048 -22.81 11.93 0.85
N THR A 1049 -21.82 11.65 0.00
CA THR A 1049 -21.21 12.66 -0.89
C THR A 1049 -22.21 13.22 -1.89
N ALA A 1050 -23.03 12.38 -2.54
CA ALA A 1050 -24.10 12.83 -3.44
C ALA A 1050 -25.11 13.78 -2.76
N LYS A 1051 -25.46 13.53 -1.50
CA LYS A 1051 -26.37 14.39 -0.71
C LYS A 1051 -25.76 15.77 -0.39
N LEU A 1052 -24.44 15.85 -0.17
CA LEU A 1052 -23.74 17.13 0.04
C LEU A 1052 -23.63 17.94 -1.26
N PHE A 1053 -23.34 17.28 -2.39
CA PHE A 1053 -23.29 17.92 -3.71
C PHE A 1053 -24.64 18.55 -4.08
N ALA A 1054 -25.74 17.80 -3.90
CA ALA A 1054 -27.10 18.28 -4.15
C ALA A 1054 -27.60 19.36 -3.17
N ALA A 1055 -26.80 19.73 -2.16
CA ALA A 1055 -27.11 20.75 -1.16
C ALA A 1055 -26.19 21.99 -1.26
N ASP A 1056 -25.50 22.18 -2.41
CA ASP A 1056 -24.54 23.26 -2.67
C ASP A 1056 -23.33 23.31 -1.71
N ALA A 1057 -23.11 22.26 -0.92
CA ALA A 1057 -22.09 22.17 0.11
C ALA A 1057 -20.74 21.68 -0.48
N TYR A 1058 -20.24 22.35 -1.52
CA TYR A 1058 -19.14 21.83 -2.35
C TYR A 1058 -17.82 21.58 -1.61
N ARG A 1059 -17.42 22.44 -0.65
CA ARG A 1059 -16.23 22.19 0.19
C ARG A 1059 -16.40 20.92 1.02
N ASP A 1060 -17.57 20.77 1.65
CA ASP A 1060 -17.94 19.61 2.45
C ASP A 1060 -17.97 18.31 1.60
N TYR A 1061 -18.53 18.38 0.38
CA TYR A 1061 -18.55 17.28 -0.58
C TYR A 1061 -17.12 16.85 -1.00
N LEU A 1062 -16.28 17.81 -1.42
CA LEU A 1062 -14.92 17.53 -1.88
C LEU A 1062 -14.06 16.93 -0.77
N GLU A 1063 -14.17 17.48 0.44
CA GLU A 1063 -13.46 16.95 1.59
C GLU A 1063 -13.93 15.52 1.92
N LEU A 1064 -15.24 15.26 2.00
CA LEU A 1064 -15.76 13.91 2.29
C LEU A 1064 -15.42 12.89 1.20
N HIS A 1065 -15.43 13.26 -0.08
CA HIS A 1065 -15.08 12.37 -1.19
C HIS A 1065 -13.57 12.08 -1.25
N GLY A 1066 -12.73 13.11 -1.17
CA GLY A 1066 -11.28 12.93 -1.08
C GLY A 1066 -10.87 12.11 0.16
N LEU A 1067 -11.61 12.31 1.26
CA LEU A 1067 -11.47 11.54 2.48
C LEU A 1067 -11.89 10.08 2.30
N SER A 1068 -13.04 9.77 1.69
CA SER A 1068 -13.45 8.37 1.51
C SER A 1068 -12.54 7.61 0.54
N VAL A 1069 -12.02 8.25 -0.52
CA VAL A 1069 -11.00 7.66 -1.41
C VAL A 1069 -9.69 7.42 -0.66
N GLN A 1070 -9.23 8.37 0.15
CA GLN A 1070 -8.00 8.18 0.92
C GLN A 1070 -8.21 7.36 2.19
N LEU A 1071 -9.45 7.11 2.61
CA LEU A 1071 -9.83 6.08 3.57
C LEU A 1071 -9.94 4.70 2.91
N THR A 1072 -10.16 4.64 1.59
CA THR A 1072 -10.11 3.41 0.79
C THR A 1072 -8.68 2.96 0.62
N GLU A 1073 -7.78 3.87 0.21
CA GLU A 1073 -6.36 3.63 0.44
C GLU A 1073 -6.20 3.40 1.95
N ALA A 1074 -6.57 4.25 2.93
CA ALA A 1074 -6.44 3.95 4.38
C ALA A 1074 -7.01 2.62 4.92
N LEU A 1075 -7.80 1.85 4.17
CA LEU A 1075 -8.27 0.50 4.51
C LEU A 1075 -7.57 -0.59 3.70
N ALA A 1076 -7.12 -0.34 2.46
CA ALA A 1076 -6.36 -1.31 1.65
C ALA A 1076 -4.87 -1.10 1.80
N GLU A 1077 -4.53 0.16 1.73
CA GLU A 1077 -3.45 0.79 2.44
C GLU A 1077 -3.94 1.36 3.82
N TYR A 1078 -4.78 0.85 4.74
CA TYR A 1078 -4.81 -0.27 5.70
C TYR A 1078 -4.27 -1.46 4.94
N TRP A 1079 -4.99 -2.55 4.76
CA TRP A 1079 -4.46 -3.89 4.90
C TRP A 1079 -3.18 -4.43 4.21
N HIS A 1080 -2.38 -3.66 3.51
CA HIS A 1080 -0.98 -3.94 3.20
C HIS A 1080 -0.06 -4.28 4.42
N ALA A 1081 -0.34 -5.14 5.42
CA ALA A 1081 0.66 -5.41 6.48
C ALA A 1081 0.55 -6.49 7.58
N ARG A 1082 -0.58 -7.02 8.06
CA ARG A 1082 -0.57 -7.99 9.20
C ARG A 1082 -0.24 -9.37 8.71
N VAL A 1083 -0.30 -9.61 7.42
CA VAL A 1083 0.75 -10.44 6.88
C VAL A 1083 1.88 -9.48 6.67
N ARG A 1084 2.68 -9.32 7.71
CA ARG A 1084 4.11 -9.08 7.54
C ARG A 1084 4.98 -9.73 8.59
N GLU A 1085 4.42 -10.14 9.68
CA GLU A 1085 5.10 -10.91 10.70
C GLU A 1085 4.76 -12.36 10.61
N GLU A 1086 3.70 -12.69 9.88
CA GLU A 1086 3.27 -14.03 9.55
C GLU A 1086 4.39 -15.02 9.24
N LEU A 1087 5.02 -15.12 8.06
CA LEU A 1087 6.24 -15.96 7.97
C LEU A 1087 7.47 -15.26 8.55
N GLY A 1088 7.32 -14.35 9.49
CA GLY A 1088 8.42 -13.63 10.09
C GLY A 1088 9.44 -13.15 9.06
N LEU A 1089 8.99 -12.40 8.07
CA LEU A 1089 9.67 -11.17 7.71
C LEU A 1089 9.54 -10.15 8.83
N GLY A 1090 8.47 -10.22 9.59
CA GLY A 1090 7.99 -9.53 10.81
C GLY A 1090 8.80 -8.68 11.74
N ILE A 1091 10.09 -8.55 11.54
CA ILE A 1091 10.76 -7.40 12.11
C ILE A 1091 11.61 -6.64 11.06
N GLU A 1092 11.61 -7.07 9.78
CA GLU A 1092 12.47 -6.71 8.62
C GLU A 1092 12.17 -5.41 7.85
N ASP A 1093 11.38 -4.53 8.44
CA ASP A 1093 10.89 -3.31 7.80
C ASP A 1093 11.64 -2.03 8.15
N ASN A 1094 10.97 -0.91 7.93
CA ASN A 1094 11.12 0.30 8.73
C ASN A 1094 10.04 0.30 9.80
N PRO A 1095 10.33 0.76 11.00
CA PRO A 1095 9.33 0.77 12.03
C PRO A 1095 8.33 1.93 11.80
N ASP A 1096 7.37 1.89 10.80
CA ASP A 1096 6.93 3.19 10.15
C ASP A 1096 5.45 3.61 9.58
N MET A 1097 4.92 4.82 9.87
CA MET A 1097 3.89 5.92 9.39
C MET A 1097 3.90 7.61 9.82
N GLU A 1098 4.74 8.80 9.55
CA GLU A 1098 5.85 9.61 8.60
C GLU A 1098 7.30 9.16 7.87
N THR A 1099 8.15 8.08 7.99
CA THR A 1099 8.82 7.17 6.90
C THR A 1099 8.15 6.22 5.76
N LEU A 1100 7.66 4.98 6.00
CA LEU A 1100 6.90 4.03 5.15
C LEU A 1100 6.11 4.59 3.89
N ILE A 1101 4.87 5.15 3.94
CA ILE A 1101 3.89 5.39 2.82
C ILE A 1101 4.43 5.54 1.38
N ALA A 1102 5.58 6.15 1.12
CA ALA A 1102 6.06 6.25 -0.26
C ALA A 1102 7.58 6.18 -0.50
N LYS A 1103 8.44 5.65 0.42
CA LYS A 1103 9.90 5.44 0.12
C LYS A 1103 10.23 4.21 -0.79
N GLN A 1104 10.49 3.00 -0.24
CA GLN A 1104 10.80 1.61 -0.74
C GLN A 1104 11.82 0.78 0.11
N GLY A 1105 11.28 0.07 1.15
CA GLY A 1105 11.93 -0.48 2.39
C GLY A 1105 11.60 -1.71 3.34
N TYR A 1106 11.73 -2.98 2.96
CA TYR A 1106 11.25 -4.25 3.53
C TYR A 1106 11.60 -5.30 2.52
N ARG A 1107 12.40 -6.35 2.63
CA ARG A 1107 12.35 -7.52 1.71
C ARG A 1107 10.90 -7.67 1.09
N GLY A 1108 10.60 -7.16 -0.15
CA GLY A 1108 9.27 -7.03 -0.86
C GLY A 1108 8.67 -5.68 -1.50
N SER A 1109 7.50 -5.65 -2.21
CA SER A 1109 6.71 -4.42 -2.64
C SER A 1109 5.17 -4.44 -2.90
N ARG A 1110 4.34 -3.53 -2.36
CA ARG A 1110 3.10 -3.18 -3.10
C ARG A 1110 3.38 -2.34 -4.33
N TYR A 1111 2.76 -2.85 -5.38
CA TYR A 1111 2.32 -2.18 -6.58
C TYR A 1111 0.80 -2.33 -6.65
N SER A 1112 0.06 -1.41 -7.24
CA SER A 1112 -1.37 -1.60 -7.46
C SER A 1112 -1.72 -1.90 -8.90
N PHE A 1113 -3.00 -2.04 -9.20
CA PHE A 1113 -3.41 -2.51 -10.50
C PHE A 1113 -3.85 -1.42 -11.46
N GLY A 1114 -3.59 -1.66 -12.73
CA GLY A 1114 -3.47 -0.59 -13.69
C GLY A 1114 -2.15 0.18 -13.59
N TYR A 1115 -1.21 -0.12 -12.67
CA TYR A 1115 0.05 0.65 -12.50
C TYR A 1115 1.07 0.43 -13.65
N PRO A 1116 2.17 1.20 -13.76
CA PRO A 1116 3.11 1.15 -14.90
C PRO A 1116 3.77 -0.21 -15.12
N ALA A 1117 4.17 -0.84 -14.03
CA ALA A 1117 4.51 -2.25 -14.03
C ALA A 1117 3.34 -3.14 -14.49
N CYS A 1118 2.11 -2.80 -14.10
CA CYS A 1118 0.96 -3.71 -13.99
C CYS A 1118 -0.32 -3.35 -14.81
N PRO A 1119 -0.22 -3.05 -16.13
CA PRO A 1119 -1.26 -2.35 -16.92
C PRO A 1119 -2.70 -2.84 -17.04
N ASP A 1120 -2.97 -4.00 -17.61
CA ASP A 1120 -4.28 -4.31 -18.20
C ASP A 1120 -5.34 -4.67 -17.13
N LEU A 1121 -6.50 -4.02 -17.15
CA LEU A 1121 -7.51 -4.21 -16.11
C LEU A 1121 -8.50 -5.35 -16.42
N GLU A 1122 -8.43 -6.09 -17.55
CA GLU A 1122 -9.28 -7.30 -17.79
C GLU A 1122 -9.07 -8.36 -16.73
N GLN A 1123 -7.85 -8.37 -16.26
CA GLN A 1123 -7.43 -8.99 -15.05
C GLN A 1123 -8.41 -8.74 -13.87
N GLN A 1124 -9.22 -7.66 -13.74
CA GLN A 1124 -10.17 -7.55 -12.60
C GLN A 1124 -11.38 -8.51 -12.68
N VAL A 1125 -11.79 -8.99 -13.87
CA VAL A 1125 -12.61 -10.24 -14.04
C VAL A 1125 -11.82 -11.45 -13.64
N MET A 1126 -10.66 -11.20 -13.08
CA MET A 1126 -9.72 -12.15 -12.64
C MET A 1126 -9.19 -11.68 -11.23
N LEU A 1127 -9.93 -10.76 -10.61
CA LEU A 1127 -9.99 -10.49 -9.16
C LEU A 1127 -11.33 -10.78 -8.53
N CYS A 1128 -12.24 -11.30 -9.34
CA CYS A 1128 -13.52 -11.70 -8.83
C CYS A 1128 -13.47 -13.10 -8.20
N GLU A 1129 -14.26 -14.14 -8.49
CA GLU A 1129 -13.95 -15.59 -8.33
C GLU A 1129 -12.48 -16.14 -8.15
N LEU A 1130 -11.40 -15.46 -7.78
CA LEU A 1130 -10.68 -16.02 -6.62
C LEU A 1130 -11.43 -15.75 -5.32
N LEU A 1131 -12.48 -14.94 -5.39
CA LEU A 1131 -12.95 -14.11 -4.33
C LEU A 1131 -14.47 -14.29 -3.91
N HIS A 1132 -15.51 -13.56 -4.42
CA HIS A 1132 -16.95 -13.31 -3.97
C HIS A 1132 -17.36 -11.81 -3.68
N PRO A 1133 -17.99 -11.03 -4.59
CA PRO A 1133 -18.11 -9.57 -4.44
C PRO A 1133 -19.09 -9.18 -3.34
N GLU A 1134 -20.15 -9.97 -3.32
CA GLU A 1134 -21.33 -9.82 -2.52
C GLU A 1134 -21.02 -10.00 -1.03
N ARG A 1135 -19.91 -10.68 -0.68
CA ARG A 1135 -19.60 -10.98 0.73
C ARG A 1135 -19.20 -9.76 1.55
N ILE A 1136 -18.83 -8.61 0.95
CA ILE A 1136 -19.00 -7.29 1.61
C ILE A 1136 -19.98 -6.32 0.93
N GLY A 1137 -20.36 -6.55 -0.34
CA GLY A 1137 -21.17 -5.58 -1.09
C GLY A 1137 -20.34 -4.62 -1.93
N VAL A 1138 -19.20 -5.11 -2.42
CA VAL A 1138 -18.63 -4.64 -3.69
C VAL A 1138 -19.28 -5.45 -4.81
N GLU A 1139 -19.23 -4.96 -6.03
CA GLU A 1139 -19.46 -5.71 -7.26
C GLU A 1139 -18.39 -5.29 -8.28
N LEU A 1140 -18.08 -6.15 -9.26
CA LEU A 1140 -17.21 -5.79 -10.37
C LEU A 1140 -18.04 -5.45 -11.61
N SER A 1141 -17.74 -4.31 -12.23
CA SER A 1141 -18.39 -3.91 -13.48
C SER A 1141 -17.92 -4.72 -14.68
N GLU A 1142 -18.70 -4.68 -15.76
CA GLU A 1142 -18.34 -5.29 -17.06
C GLU A 1142 -17.05 -4.70 -17.67
N GLU A 1143 -16.59 -3.53 -17.21
CA GLU A 1143 -15.29 -2.95 -17.56
C GLU A 1143 -14.21 -3.16 -16.50
N PHE A 1144 -14.43 -4.08 -15.56
CA PHE A 1144 -13.39 -4.57 -14.69
C PHE A 1144 -12.92 -3.45 -13.74
N GLN A 1145 -13.89 -2.88 -13.03
CA GLN A 1145 -13.68 -1.88 -11.98
C GLN A 1145 -14.60 -2.21 -10.80
N LEU A 1146 -14.09 -1.92 -9.61
CA LEU A 1146 -14.75 -2.25 -8.35
C LEU A 1146 -15.74 -1.14 -7.96
N HIS A 1147 -16.99 -1.54 -7.72
CA HIS A 1147 -18.09 -0.67 -7.34
C HIS A 1147 -18.58 -1.05 -5.92
N PRO A 1148 -18.76 -0.11 -4.97
CA PRO A 1148 -18.61 1.33 -5.11
C PRO A 1148 -17.17 1.76 -5.37
N GLU A 1149 -17.00 2.91 -6.04
CA GLU A 1149 -15.71 3.40 -6.54
C GLU A 1149 -14.64 3.60 -5.43
N GLN A 1150 -15.08 3.75 -4.18
CA GLN A 1150 -14.27 3.74 -2.97
C GLN A 1150 -13.80 2.31 -2.62
N SER A 1151 -13.15 1.67 -3.60
CA SER A 1151 -12.57 0.33 -3.55
C SER A 1151 -11.23 0.31 -4.32
N THR A 1152 -10.21 -0.44 -3.85
CA THR A 1152 -8.84 -0.43 -4.43
C THR A 1152 -8.08 -1.75 -4.23
N SER A 1153 -7.30 -2.14 -5.26
CA SER A 1153 -6.72 -3.47 -5.52
C SER A 1153 -5.20 -3.42 -5.69
N ALA A 1154 -4.49 -4.52 -5.40
CA ALA A 1154 -3.06 -4.39 -5.13
C ALA A 1154 -2.14 -5.59 -5.49
N ILE A 1155 -0.88 -5.49 -5.05
CA ILE A 1155 0.08 -6.56 -4.84
C ILE A 1155 1.02 -6.36 -3.64
N ILE A 1156 1.91 -7.31 -3.28
CA ILE A 1156 2.97 -7.40 -2.22
C ILE A 1156 4.36 -7.50 -2.83
N VAL A 1157 5.49 -7.72 -2.07
CA VAL A 1157 6.44 -8.87 -2.34
C VAL A 1157 7.43 -9.40 -1.24
N HIS A 1158 8.56 -10.15 -1.48
CA HIS A 1158 9.58 -10.52 -0.44
C HIS A 1158 11.14 -10.45 -0.67
N HIS A 1159 11.92 -10.99 -1.63
CA HIS A 1159 13.44 -10.98 -1.52
C HIS A 1159 14.08 -9.58 -1.61
N PRO A 1160 15.42 -9.38 -1.45
CA PRO A 1160 15.98 -8.03 -1.45
C PRO A 1160 15.68 -7.21 -2.73
N GLU A 1161 16.25 -7.67 -3.84
CA GLU A 1161 17.22 -6.86 -4.61
C GLU A 1161 16.62 -5.84 -5.61
N ALA A 1162 15.54 -5.14 -5.28
CA ALA A 1162 14.65 -4.65 -6.34
C ALA A 1162 13.66 -3.53 -5.95
N LYS A 1163 13.21 -2.71 -6.92
CA LYS A 1163 12.40 -1.46 -6.74
C LYS A 1163 11.26 -1.17 -7.76
N TYR A 1164 10.31 -0.26 -7.47
CA TYR A 1164 9.13 0.11 -8.29
C TYR A 1164 9.57 0.43 -9.72
N PHE A 1165 8.79 0.04 -10.73
CA PHE A 1165 9.12 0.46 -12.09
C PHE A 1165 7.98 0.53 -13.10
N ASN A 1166 8.35 1.02 -14.28
CA ASN A 1166 7.55 1.06 -15.49
C ASN A 1166 8.16 0.14 -16.56
N ALA A 1167 7.35 -0.75 -17.11
CA ALA A 1167 7.73 -1.69 -18.17
C ALA A 1167 7.67 -1.11 -19.59
N GLY A 1168 7.03 0.07 -19.77
CA GLY A 1168 6.98 0.84 -21.02
C GLY A 1168 8.16 1.79 -21.22
#